data_AF-A0A1Y1T4F2-F1
#
_entry.id   AF-A0A1Y1T4F2-F1
#
_cell.length_a   1.000
_cell.length_b   1.000
_cell.length_c   1.000
_cell.angle_alpha   90.00
_cell.angle_beta   90.00
_cell.angle_gamma   90.00
#
_symmetry.space_group_name_H-M   'P 1'
#
loop_
_entity.id
_entity.type
_entity.pdbx_description
1 polymer ?
#
loop_
_entity_poly.entity_id
_entity_poly.type
_entity_poly.pdbx_seq_one_letter_code
_entity_poly.pdbx_strand_id
1 'polypeptide(L)'
;MRKLFTLLTLLFAATVFAQGTITGTVIDAEMNSPLPGATVMVVGTNNGTTTDFDGNFSIDAETATGTLRITFVGYGRKDVKFDVSGGDLDLGNLTIAPDADALSEVVVIGSGVIDLEDDRQTPIAVSTVTRAEIQQKSVGNVEFPQVLKNTPNVYVTAESGGFGDSEMFVRGFDQSNTAFLLNGQPINGMEDGNMYWSNWSGITDIANAVQVQRGLGSSKLAISSVGGTVNIVTKATNRKEGGFARFLVGNGSFVKGTASYDTGMNDNGWGFSFLVDYWRAHSKWADGTKGEGQNYFFSVGKKAGDHTFNFLITGAPQWHDQNYSKDTELYDEYGLKYNNNYGFRNGEYLSFRRNYYHKPVINLNWDWDMSEVSNLSTVLYASFGRGGGTGTYGNGPGYIDNGIDSMPEGAYTRNGLVDWDYIVNESNGSVADGYQSGYDGTILRASVNNHAWYGGVTNYEFTGLENFTINVGADIRFYKGDHFRQIVDPLGLNGVRENFGGNANNVVTATFDANPWSALFDYADEGERIDYDYSEDINYQGVFGQFEYANDVFSVFAQGAISNQSYKRYDRGNFAAERASETENKFGYNVKAGASYTFAEGHTVFGNAGKYSRQPFLDNIFPSYDDNTMFADPEVDNEEITGFEAGYRFETNDFTVSFNAYHTTWENRFLNFGGNYEGNGNNIENAAFLFSDIAQVHQGLELDLKWKPITDLTIRGYATTGNWEYDGSSPVRIRNNDNSEFVDQLNVDLSGTKVGGAPQNSAGLGVDYDVISRKFSLSANWNYYDNLYGLVDVEDVAETSLAGETYQPEQLNSYSLVDFGASYTFDLGSDKIQVFGNIYNVLDHEYITQRDNYGVFFGNGTTWNMAVKYSF
;
A
#
# COMPACT_ATOMS: atom_id res chain seq x y z
N MET A 1 34.51 -66.89 33.12
CA MET A 1 34.45 -65.70 32.25
C MET A 1 33.06 -65.44 31.64
N ARG A 2 32.27 -66.46 31.22
CA ARG A 2 30.91 -66.23 30.68
C ARG A 2 29.85 -65.71 31.68
N LYS A 3 29.98 -65.99 32.99
CA LYS A 3 29.02 -65.51 34.01
C LYS A 3 29.27 -64.07 34.51
N LEU A 4 30.46 -63.53 34.27
CA LEU A 4 30.81 -62.15 34.68
C LEU A 4 30.35 -61.12 33.62
N PHE A 5 30.28 -61.53 32.35
CA PHE A 5 29.79 -60.69 31.26
C PHE A 5 28.27 -60.50 31.30
N THR A 6 27.52 -61.51 31.76
CA THR A 6 26.07 -61.43 31.99
C THR A 6 25.71 -60.52 33.17
N LEU A 7 26.56 -60.47 34.20
CA LEU A 7 26.34 -59.57 35.34
C LEU A 7 26.64 -58.10 34.99
N LEU A 8 27.59 -57.85 34.08
CA LEU A 8 27.94 -56.51 33.60
C LEU A 8 26.93 -55.95 32.59
N THR A 9 26.20 -56.81 31.85
CA THR A 9 25.12 -56.40 30.93
C THR A 9 23.80 -56.13 31.64
N LEU A 10 23.56 -56.74 32.82
CA LEU A 10 22.40 -56.47 33.67
C LEU A 10 22.53 -55.16 34.49
N LEU A 11 23.73 -54.62 34.64
CA LEU A 11 24.01 -53.37 35.37
C LEU A 11 23.90 -52.10 34.52
N PHE A 12 23.70 -52.22 33.20
CA PHE A 12 23.49 -51.09 32.28
C PHE A 12 22.02 -50.87 31.87
N ALA A 13 21.08 -51.66 32.41
CA ALA A 13 19.67 -51.63 32.02
C ALA A 13 18.74 -50.84 32.97
N ALA A 14 19.31 -50.05 33.89
CA ALA A 14 18.54 -49.26 34.85
C ALA A 14 18.73 -47.75 34.64
N THR A 15 18.45 -47.26 33.44
CA THR A 15 17.85 -45.93 33.31
C THR A 15 16.36 -46.11 33.47
N VAL A 16 15.85 -45.90 34.68
CA VAL A 16 14.41 -45.69 34.88
C VAL A 16 14.06 -44.45 34.08
N PHE A 17 13.36 -44.64 32.95
CA PHE A 17 12.57 -43.56 32.37
C PHE A 17 11.51 -43.23 33.42
N ALA A 18 11.64 -42.09 34.09
CA ALA A 18 10.54 -41.52 34.82
C ALA A 18 9.56 -40.96 33.77
N GLN A 19 8.74 -41.83 33.20
CA GLN A 19 7.53 -41.46 32.47
C GLN A 19 6.48 -41.22 33.55
N GLY A 20 6.23 -39.95 33.88
CA GLY A 20 5.09 -39.55 34.70
C GLY A 20 4.06 -38.88 33.82
N THR A 21 2.78 -39.17 34.06
CA THR A 21 1.69 -38.51 33.33
C THR A 21 1.37 -37.17 34.00
N ILE A 22 1.29 -36.11 33.21
CA ILE A 22 0.83 -34.79 33.65
C ILE A 22 -0.65 -34.65 33.31
N THR A 23 -1.45 -34.26 34.29
CA THR A 23 -2.89 -34.03 34.14
C THR A 23 -3.27 -32.63 34.62
N GLY A 24 -4.42 -32.13 34.19
CA GLY A 24 -4.98 -30.87 34.66
C GLY A 24 -6.23 -30.45 33.89
N THR A 25 -6.83 -29.34 34.29
CA THR A 25 -8.04 -28.78 33.69
C THR A 25 -7.80 -27.33 33.27
N VAL A 26 -8.03 -26.99 32.00
CA VAL A 26 -7.90 -25.60 31.51
C VAL A 26 -9.23 -24.87 31.67
N ILE A 27 -9.19 -23.67 32.26
CA ILE A 27 -10.39 -22.87 32.59
C ILE A 27 -10.27 -21.47 31.99
N ASP A 28 -11.35 -20.95 31.43
CA ASP A 28 -11.48 -19.57 30.97
C ASP A 28 -11.50 -18.59 32.16
N ALA A 29 -10.63 -17.57 32.14
CA ALA A 29 -10.53 -16.57 33.21
C ALA A 29 -11.73 -15.61 33.32
N GLU A 30 -12.41 -15.30 32.22
CA GLU A 30 -13.55 -14.38 32.16
C GLU A 30 -14.88 -15.11 32.41
N MET A 31 -15.09 -16.27 31.78
CA MET A 31 -16.32 -17.05 31.89
C MET A 31 -16.32 -18.01 33.08
N ASN A 32 -15.15 -18.28 33.66
CA ASN A 32 -14.96 -19.26 34.74
C ASN A 32 -15.57 -20.65 34.39
N SER A 33 -15.40 -21.06 33.14
CA SER A 33 -15.90 -22.32 32.57
C SER A 33 -14.75 -23.15 31.98
N PRO A 34 -14.91 -24.49 31.87
CA PRO A 34 -13.92 -25.33 31.20
C PRO A 34 -13.64 -24.89 29.76
N LEU A 35 -12.39 -25.03 29.32
CA LEU A 35 -11.96 -24.63 27.98
C LEU A 35 -11.62 -25.87 27.13
N PRO A 36 -12.59 -26.40 26.34
CA PRO A 36 -12.37 -27.56 25.50
C PRO A 36 -11.58 -27.23 24.22
N GLY A 37 -10.69 -28.14 23.81
CA GLY A 37 -9.86 -27.98 22.60
C GLY A 37 -8.60 -27.10 22.77
N ALA A 38 -8.22 -26.74 23.99
CA ALA A 38 -6.95 -26.07 24.28
C ALA A 38 -5.78 -27.03 24.03
N THR A 39 -4.78 -26.58 23.28
CA THR A 39 -3.54 -27.34 23.03
C THR A 39 -2.64 -27.24 24.24
N VAL A 40 -2.15 -28.38 24.72
CA VAL A 40 -1.22 -28.50 25.85
C VAL A 40 0.02 -29.25 25.37
N MET A 41 1.17 -28.57 25.32
CA MET A 41 2.40 -29.10 24.70
C MET A 41 3.61 -28.95 25.62
N VAL A 42 4.48 -29.96 25.65
CA VAL A 42 5.79 -29.86 26.34
C VAL A 42 6.75 -29.06 25.47
N VAL A 43 7.16 -27.89 25.96
CA VAL A 43 8.00 -26.94 25.23
C VAL A 43 9.34 -27.60 24.85
N GLY A 44 9.73 -27.46 23.57
CA GLY A 44 10.95 -28.06 23.02
C GLY A 44 10.80 -29.52 22.56
N THR A 45 9.57 -30.03 22.47
CA THR A 45 9.26 -31.39 21.98
C THR A 45 7.99 -31.38 21.11
N ASN A 46 7.76 -32.45 20.35
CA ASN A 46 6.49 -32.66 19.63
C ASN A 46 5.41 -33.35 20.50
N ASN A 47 5.68 -33.51 21.80
CA ASN A 47 4.78 -34.18 22.72
C ASN A 47 3.69 -33.19 23.18
N GLY A 48 2.46 -33.41 22.74
CA GLY A 48 1.32 -32.54 23.00
C GLY A 48 0.00 -33.30 23.01
N THR A 49 -1.01 -32.69 23.63
CA THR A 49 -2.39 -33.18 23.69
C THR A 49 -3.37 -32.01 23.59
N THR A 50 -4.67 -32.29 23.54
CA THR A 50 -5.74 -31.29 23.57
C THR A 50 -6.70 -31.55 24.73
N THR A 51 -7.34 -30.50 25.25
CA THR A 51 -8.33 -30.65 26.32
C THR A 51 -9.66 -31.21 25.81
N ASP A 52 -10.31 -32.04 26.63
CA ASP A 52 -11.65 -32.60 26.35
C ASP A 52 -12.80 -31.60 26.63
N PHE A 53 -14.05 -32.05 26.50
CA PHE A 53 -15.26 -31.22 26.74
C PHE A 53 -15.34 -30.60 28.14
N ASP A 54 -14.73 -31.24 29.13
CA ASP A 54 -14.69 -30.78 30.51
C ASP A 54 -13.38 -30.02 30.81
N GLY A 55 -12.61 -29.67 29.77
CA GLY A 55 -11.36 -28.91 29.85
C GLY A 55 -10.17 -29.73 30.33
N ASN A 56 -10.29 -31.05 30.49
CA ASN A 56 -9.24 -31.89 31.05
C ASN A 56 -8.23 -32.31 29.99
N PHE A 57 -6.96 -32.41 30.38
CA PHE A 57 -5.90 -32.98 29.55
C PHE A 57 -5.10 -34.04 30.31
N SER A 58 -4.45 -34.93 29.56
CA SER A 58 -3.50 -35.92 30.06
C SER A 58 -2.38 -36.06 29.03
N ILE A 59 -1.13 -35.92 29.47
CA ILE A 59 0.06 -35.99 28.62
C ILE A 59 1.19 -36.73 29.33
N ASP A 60 1.79 -37.72 28.67
CA ASP A 60 2.89 -38.49 29.24
C ASP A 60 4.20 -37.73 29.06
N ALA A 61 4.87 -37.34 30.14
CA ALA A 61 6.09 -36.56 30.04
C ALA A 61 7.29 -37.43 29.65
N GLU A 62 7.94 -37.09 28.54
CA GLU A 62 9.17 -37.74 28.07
C GLU A 62 10.41 -37.28 28.84
N THR A 63 10.30 -36.20 29.61
CA THR A 63 11.35 -35.63 30.47
C THR A 63 10.85 -35.46 31.90
N ALA A 64 11.74 -35.59 32.89
CA ALA A 64 11.36 -35.51 34.30
C ALA A 64 10.96 -34.10 34.75
N THR A 65 11.42 -33.05 34.06
CA THR A 65 11.15 -31.64 34.38
C THR A 65 11.06 -30.84 33.08
N GLY A 66 10.15 -29.87 33.02
CA GLY A 66 10.02 -29.03 31.84
C GLY A 66 8.97 -27.93 31.99
N THR A 67 8.52 -27.41 30.85
CA THR A 67 7.44 -26.43 30.79
C THR A 67 6.34 -26.94 29.87
N LEU A 68 5.10 -26.94 30.34
CA LEU A 68 3.91 -27.09 29.53
C LEU A 68 3.46 -25.73 29.03
N ARG A 69 3.20 -25.64 27.73
CA ARG A 69 2.59 -24.48 27.08
C ARG A 69 1.15 -24.80 26.75
N ILE A 70 0.25 -23.92 27.18
CA ILE A 70 -1.18 -23.99 26.91
C ILE A 70 -1.53 -22.87 25.95
N THR A 71 -2.16 -23.22 24.84
CA THR A 71 -2.66 -22.28 23.84
C THR A 71 -4.09 -22.63 23.45
N PHE A 72 -4.90 -21.61 23.22
CA PHE A 72 -6.23 -21.76 22.64
C PHE A 72 -6.56 -20.50 21.83
N VAL A 73 -7.26 -20.69 20.71
CA VAL A 73 -7.52 -19.59 19.76
C VAL A 73 -8.32 -18.49 20.44
N GLY A 74 -7.78 -17.27 20.46
CA GLY A 74 -8.38 -16.11 21.12
C GLY A 74 -8.01 -15.93 22.60
N TYR A 75 -7.02 -16.68 23.11
CA TYR A 75 -6.55 -16.60 24.49
C TYR A 75 -5.04 -16.35 24.52
N GLY A 76 -4.58 -15.67 25.56
CA GLY A 76 -3.15 -15.45 25.76
C GLY A 76 -2.45 -16.77 26.07
N ARG A 77 -1.20 -16.93 25.65
CA ARG A 77 -0.40 -18.13 25.96
C ARG A 77 -0.16 -18.25 27.48
N LYS A 78 -0.21 -19.48 28.00
CA LYS A 78 0.17 -19.78 29.39
C LYS A 78 1.23 -20.87 29.47
N ASP A 79 2.36 -20.54 30.08
CA ASP A 79 3.44 -21.49 30.36
C ASP A 79 3.43 -21.91 31.84
N VAL A 80 3.51 -23.22 32.09
CA VAL A 80 3.44 -23.83 33.42
C VAL A 80 4.59 -24.82 33.58
N LYS A 81 5.45 -24.62 34.59
CA LYS A 81 6.55 -25.56 34.88
C LYS A 81 6.01 -26.85 35.50
N PHE A 82 6.57 -27.99 35.12
CA PHE A 82 6.25 -29.30 35.68
C PHE A 82 7.51 -30.04 36.15
N ASP A 83 7.33 -30.91 37.15
CA ASP A 83 8.33 -31.84 37.67
C ASP A 83 7.64 -33.17 38.00
N VAL A 84 7.88 -34.18 37.18
CA VAL A 84 7.35 -35.56 37.33
C VAL A 84 8.39 -36.52 37.89
N SER A 85 9.49 -36.02 38.49
CA SER A 85 10.51 -36.87 39.10
C SER A 85 9.98 -37.77 40.24
N GLY A 86 8.81 -37.44 40.80
CA GLY A 86 8.08 -38.22 41.79
C GLY A 86 6.97 -39.14 41.24
N GLY A 87 6.77 -39.23 39.92
CA GLY A 87 5.65 -39.94 39.28
C GLY A 87 4.63 -38.98 38.65
N ASP A 88 3.37 -39.41 38.56
CA ASP A 88 2.29 -38.62 37.95
C ASP A 88 2.06 -37.28 38.68
N LEU A 89 1.75 -36.23 37.92
CA LEU A 89 1.57 -34.87 38.41
C LEU A 89 0.21 -34.33 37.95
N ASP A 90 -0.62 -33.87 38.88
CA ASP A 90 -1.83 -33.11 38.60
C ASP A 90 -1.58 -31.62 38.85
N LEU A 91 -1.73 -30.81 37.80
CA LEU A 91 -1.56 -29.35 37.82
C LEU A 91 -2.84 -28.61 38.24
N GLY A 92 -3.95 -29.33 38.43
CA GLY A 92 -5.24 -28.76 38.81
C GLY A 92 -5.80 -27.79 37.76
N ASN A 93 -6.47 -26.74 38.23
CA ASN A 93 -7.10 -25.75 37.36
C ASN A 93 -6.09 -24.73 36.85
N LEU A 94 -5.88 -24.72 35.53
CA LEU A 94 -5.00 -23.81 34.82
C LEU A 94 -5.84 -22.75 34.10
N THR A 95 -6.01 -21.61 34.76
CA THR A 95 -6.82 -20.51 34.21
C THR A 95 -6.07 -19.72 33.14
N ILE A 96 -6.68 -19.50 31.98
CA ILE A 96 -6.11 -18.74 30.86
C ILE A 96 -7.07 -17.60 30.47
N ALA A 97 -6.53 -16.40 30.26
CA ALA A 97 -7.33 -15.22 29.97
C ALA A 97 -7.56 -15.08 28.45
N PRO A 98 -8.79 -14.73 28.02
CA PRO A 98 -9.01 -14.26 26.67
C PRO A 98 -8.05 -13.11 26.36
N ASP A 99 -7.31 -13.24 25.27
CA ASP A 99 -6.47 -12.16 24.79
C ASP A 99 -7.19 -11.54 23.59
N ALA A 100 -7.67 -10.33 23.77
CA ALA A 100 -8.40 -9.61 22.73
C ALA A 100 -7.48 -9.22 21.56
N ASP A 101 -6.16 -9.19 21.75
CA ASP A 101 -5.19 -9.08 20.66
C ASP A 101 -4.97 -10.43 19.97
N ALA A 102 -5.05 -11.56 20.69
CA ALA A 102 -5.13 -12.89 20.06
C ALA A 102 -6.50 -13.14 19.37
N LEU A 103 -7.56 -12.46 19.81
CA LEU A 103 -8.85 -12.34 19.11
C LEU A 103 -8.82 -11.29 17.99
N SER A 104 -7.81 -10.40 17.99
CA SER A 104 -7.45 -9.56 16.84
C SER A 104 -6.62 -10.41 15.87
N GLU A 105 -7.20 -11.56 15.52
CA GLU A 105 -6.77 -12.52 14.52
C GLU A 105 -5.26 -12.80 14.63
N VAL A 106 -4.87 -13.87 15.34
CA VAL A 106 -3.69 -14.60 14.87
C VAL A 106 -4.06 -14.99 13.44
N VAL A 107 -3.58 -14.21 12.48
CA VAL A 107 -3.65 -14.55 11.08
C VAL A 107 -2.61 -15.65 10.92
N VAL A 108 -2.90 -16.83 11.48
CA VAL A 108 -2.18 -18.06 11.13
C VAL A 108 -2.61 -18.35 9.71
N ILE A 109 -1.92 -17.74 8.75
CA ILE A 109 -1.93 -18.26 7.40
C ILE A 109 -0.89 -19.37 7.44
N GLY A 110 -1.31 -20.54 7.94
CA GLY A 110 -0.50 -21.75 7.77
C GLY A 110 -0.09 -21.85 6.29
N SER A 111 1.18 -22.21 6.06
CA SER A 111 1.79 -22.50 4.75
C SER A 111 1.04 -21.90 3.55
N GLY A 112 1.34 -20.64 3.22
CA GLY A 112 0.65 -19.83 2.20
C GLY A 112 1.58 -19.04 1.27
N VAL A 113 1.03 -18.42 0.21
CA VAL A 113 1.73 -17.36 -0.59
C VAL A 113 1.88 -16.06 0.23
N ILE A 114 1.06 -15.88 1.25
CA ILE A 114 1.11 -14.74 2.17
C ILE A 114 2.14 -15.08 3.25
N ASP A 115 3.06 -14.16 3.49
CA ASP A 115 4.20 -14.35 4.39
C ASP A 115 4.12 -13.30 5.50
N LEU A 116 3.57 -13.69 6.66
CA LEU A 116 3.41 -12.83 7.83
C LEU A 116 4.47 -13.13 8.89
N GLU A 117 4.84 -12.12 9.69
CA GLU A 117 5.87 -12.30 10.72
C GLU A 117 5.64 -13.42 11.74
N ASP A 118 4.41 -13.68 12.20
CA ASP A 118 4.15 -14.79 13.13
C ASP A 118 4.51 -16.17 12.54
N ASP A 119 4.50 -16.30 11.21
CA ASP A 119 4.89 -17.51 10.49
C ASP A 119 6.41 -17.58 10.22
N ARG A 120 7.15 -16.49 10.46
CA ARG A 120 8.58 -16.39 10.17
C ARG A 120 9.43 -16.75 11.38
N GLN A 121 10.51 -17.48 11.12
CA GLN A 121 11.51 -17.78 12.15
C GLN A 121 12.64 -16.74 12.16
N THR A 122 12.86 -16.03 11.06
CA THR A 122 13.87 -14.96 10.97
C THR A 122 13.25 -13.58 11.24
N PRO A 123 13.68 -12.87 12.29
CA PRO A 123 13.20 -11.52 12.58
C PRO A 123 13.62 -10.50 11.52
N ILE A 124 12.73 -9.55 11.26
CA ILE A 124 12.93 -8.43 10.37
C ILE A 124 12.22 -7.19 10.93
N ALA A 125 12.45 -6.02 10.33
CA ALA A 125 11.73 -4.80 10.69
C ALA A 125 10.29 -4.85 10.18
N VAL A 126 9.35 -5.28 11.04
CA VAL A 126 7.92 -5.41 10.70
C VAL A 126 7.04 -4.60 11.66
N SER A 127 5.87 -4.19 11.18
CA SER A 127 4.80 -3.66 12.02
C SER A 127 3.44 -4.18 11.52
N THR A 128 2.59 -4.63 12.44
CA THR A 128 1.25 -5.14 12.12
C THR A 128 0.20 -4.21 12.70
N VAL A 129 -0.77 -3.82 11.87
CA VAL A 129 -1.97 -3.06 12.23
C VAL A 129 -3.18 -3.97 12.11
N THR A 130 -3.91 -4.16 13.22
CA THR A 130 -5.01 -5.13 13.31
C THR A 130 -6.34 -4.52 12.88
N ARG A 131 -7.33 -5.38 12.56
CA ARG A 131 -8.71 -4.97 12.30
C ARG A 131 -9.29 -4.09 13.39
N ALA A 132 -9.03 -4.40 14.66
CA ALA A 132 -9.56 -3.63 15.79
C ALA A 132 -9.04 -2.19 15.77
N GLU A 133 -7.75 -2.01 15.48
CA GLU A 133 -7.12 -0.69 15.35
C GLU A 133 -7.69 0.08 14.16
N ILE A 134 -7.79 -0.58 12.99
CA ILE A 134 -8.34 0.03 11.77
C ILE A 134 -9.80 0.49 11.99
N GLN A 135 -10.64 -0.37 12.59
CA GLN A 135 -12.06 -0.10 12.78
C GLN A 135 -12.37 0.96 13.84
N GLN A 136 -11.41 1.26 14.73
CA GLN A 136 -11.56 2.32 15.73
C GLN A 136 -11.01 3.66 15.25
N LYS A 137 -9.88 3.65 14.53
CA LYS A 137 -9.07 4.86 14.29
C LYS A 137 -9.10 5.38 12.85
N SER A 138 -9.41 4.54 11.87
CA SER A 138 -9.07 4.81 10.46
C SER A 138 -10.12 4.37 9.45
N VAL A 139 -11.41 4.54 9.78
CA VAL A 139 -12.53 4.14 8.91
C VAL A 139 -13.27 5.32 8.29
N GLY A 140 -13.59 5.17 7.00
CA GLY A 140 -14.61 5.93 6.28
C GLY A 140 -14.12 7.14 5.50
N ASN A 141 -13.58 8.16 6.17
CA ASN A 141 -13.11 9.41 5.53
C ASN A 141 -11.59 9.59 5.61
N VAL A 142 -10.88 8.52 5.99
CA VAL A 142 -9.42 8.45 6.10
C VAL A 142 -8.93 7.41 5.11
N GLU A 143 -7.90 7.73 4.36
CA GLU A 143 -7.35 6.86 3.32
C GLU A 143 -6.56 5.70 3.92
N PHE A 144 -6.43 4.60 3.18
CA PHE A 144 -5.77 3.40 3.69
C PHE A 144 -4.35 3.65 4.24
N PRO A 145 -3.45 4.39 3.56
CA PRO A 145 -2.10 4.59 4.08
C PRO A 145 -2.04 5.25 5.47
N GLN A 146 -3.04 6.06 5.81
CA GLN A 146 -3.09 6.74 7.12
C GLN A 146 -3.21 5.74 8.28
N VAL A 147 -3.64 4.50 8.04
CA VAL A 147 -3.62 3.45 9.09
C VAL A 147 -2.17 3.11 9.52
N LEU A 148 -1.19 3.44 8.67
CA LEU A 148 0.22 3.11 8.84
C LEU A 148 1.08 4.28 9.34
N LYS A 149 0.52 5.48 9.49
CA LYS A 149 1.32 6.69 9.81
C LYS A 149 2.07 6.66 11.14
N ASN A 150 1.65 5.79 12.07
CA ASN A 150 2.33 5.55 13.35
C ASN A 150 3.35 4.39 13.29
N THR A 151 3.76 4.02 12.09
CA THR A 151 4.78 3.00 11.84
C THR A 151 6.13 3.70 11.60
N PRO A 152 7.23 3.26 12.24
CA PRO A 152 8.53 3.88 11.99
C PRO A 152 8.91 3.95 10.51
N ASN A 153 9.43 5.10 10.05
CA ASN A 153 9.82 5.37 8.65
C ASN A 153 8.71 5.19 7.61
N VAL A 154 7.44 5.25 8.03
CA VAL A 154 6.30 5.42 7.13
C VAL A 154 5.84 6.87 7.20
N TYR A 155 5.72 7.51 6.05
CA TYR A 155 5.18 8.86 5.92
C TYR A 155 4.01 8.84 4.93
N VAL A 156 2.97 9.60 5.22
CA VAL A 156 1.80 9.72 4.36
C VAL A 156 1.53 11.20 4.12
N THR A 157 1.34 11.58 2.85
CA THR A 157 1.20 12.97 2.41
C THR A 157 0.08 13.12 1.37
N ALA A 158 -0.04 14.30 0.75
CA ALA A 158 -0.97 14.66 -0.32
C ALA A 158 -2.45 14.50 0.04
N GLU A 159 -2.78 14.50 1.33
CA GLU A 159 -4.16 14.33 1.80
C GLU A 159 -5.09 15.48 1.37
N SER A 160 -4.55 16.66 1.08
CA SER A 160 -5.31 17.81 0.61
C SER A 160 -5.60 17.78 -0.90
N GLY A 161 -5.04 16.81 -1.63
CA GLY A 161 -5.21 16.64 -3.08
C GLY A 161 -6.60 16.15 -3.51
N GLY A 162 -7.31 15.43 -2.64
CA GLY A 162 -8.60 14.82 -2.98
C GLY A 162 -8.81 13.50 -2.26
N PHE A 163 -9.89 12.79 -2.56
CA PHE A 163 -10.17 11.47 -1.98
C PHE A 163 -9.39 10.37 -2.73
N GLY A 164 -8.48 9.68 -2.05
CA GLY A 164 -7.67 8.61 -2.62
C GLY A 164 -6.39 9.07 -3.31
N ASP A 165 -5.99 10.33 -3.07
CA ASP A 165 -4.82 10.99 -3.65
C ASP A 165 -3.63 11.02 -2.67
N SER A 166 -3.72 10.37 -1.49
CA SER A 166 -2.57 10.30 -0.59
C SER A 166 -1.43 9.48 -1.17
N GLU A 167 -0.22 9.85 -0.79
CA GLU A 167 0.99 9.10 -1.14
C GLU A 167 1.59 8.48 0.11
N MET A 168 2.24 7.31 -0.05
CA MET A 168 2.93 6.63 1.04
C MET A 168 4.42 6.51 0.72
N PHE A 169 5.26 6.82 1.69
CA PHE A 169 6.70 6.66 1.62
C PHE A 169 7.18 5.69 2.69
N VAL A 170 8.16 4.86 2.34
CA VAL A 170 8.82 3.93 3.28
C VAL A 170 10.33 4.13 3.17
N ARG A 171 10.98 4.56 4.26
CA ARG A 171 12.43 4.89 4.30
C ARG A 171 12.86 5.89 3.21
N GLY A 172 11.97 6.81 2.85
CA GLY A 172 12.21 7.83 1.83
C GLY A 172 11.97 7.36 0.39
N PHE A 173 11.71 6.07 0.17
CA PHE A 173 11.27 5.58 -1.11
C PHE A 173 9.76 5.82 -1.26
N ASP A 174 9.33 6.33 -2.41
CA ASP A 174 7.92 6.48 -2.75
C ASP A 174 7.21 5.10 -2.88
N GLN A 175 5.89 5.14 -3.05
CA GLN A 175 5.05 3.94 -3.11
C GLN A 175 5.34 3.01 -4.30
N SER A 176 5.93 3.48 -5.40
CA SER A 176 6.34 2.60 -6.52
C SER A 176 7.44 1.62 -6.12
N ASN A 177 8.15 1.94 -5.03
CA ASN A 177 9.22 1.15 -4.46
C ASN A 177 8.77 0.28 -3.29
N THR A 178 7.47 0.29 -2.96
CA THR A 178 6.85 -0.58 -1.96
C THR A 178 5.91 -1.56 -2.64
N ALA A 179 6.04 -2.85 -2.35
CA ALA A 179 5.14 -3.84 -2.91
C ALA A 179 3.89 -3.99 -2.06
N PHE A 180 2.72 -3.79 -2.66
CA PHE A 180 1.44 -3.99 -2.01
C PHE A 180 0.85 -5.33 -2.46
N LEU A 181 0.40 -6.12 -1.48
CA LEU A 181 -0.10 -7.47 -1.68
C LEU A 181 -1.50 -7.62 -1.09
N LEU A 182 -2.46 -8.09 -1.88
CA LEU A 182 -3.79 -8.48 -1.41
C LEU A 182 -3.91 -10.00 -1.43
N ASN A 183 -3.89 -10.64 -0.26
CA ASN A 183 -3.89 -12.11 -0.14
C ASN A 183 -2.83 -12.79 -1.05
N GLY A 184 -1.64 -12.19 -1.18
CA GLY A 184 -0.54 -12.69 -2.02
C GLY A 184 -0.59 -12.25 -3.49
N GLN A 185 -1.67 -11.62 -3.96
CA GLN A 185 -1.73 -10.97 -5.26
C GLN A 185 -0.97 -9.63 -5.19
N PRO A 186 0.03 -9.37 -6.06
CA PRO A 186 0.59 -8.03 -6.27
C PRO A 186 -0.50 -7.08 -6.75
N ILE A 187 -0.55 -5.84 -6.24
CA ILE A 187 -1.59 -4.87 -6.61
C ILE A 187 -1.09 -3.50 -7.10
N ASN A 188 0.23 -3.28 -7.11
CA ASN A 188 0.86 -2.12 -7.75
C ASN A 188 0.48 -2.00 -9.23
N GLY A 189 0.48 -0.77 -9.77
CA GLY A 189 0.39 -0.51 -11.21
C GLY A 189 1.52 -1.22 -11.97
N MET A 190 1.20 -1.86 -13.09
CA MET A 190 2.22 -2.53 -13.91
C MET A 190 2.98 -1.55 -14.82
N GLU A 191 2.38 -0.39 -15.10
CA GLU A 191 2.94 0.65 -15.97
C GLU A 191 4.01 1.48 -15.23
N ASP A 192 3.72 1.87 -13.98
CA ASP A 192 4.44 2.89 -13.21
C ASP A 192 4.80 2.45 -11.76
N GLY A 193 4.32 1.28 -11.31
CA GLY A 193 4.49 0.80 -9.93
C GLY A 193 3.59 1.46 -8.88
N ASN A 194 2.81 2.50 -9.23
CA ASN A 194 2.11 3.33 -8.25
C ASN A 194 0.88 2.65 -7.63
N MET A 195 0.44 3.22 -6.51
CA MET A 195 -0.82 2.88 -5.85
C MET A 195 -1.80 4.05 -5.95
N TYR A 196 -2.99 3.76 -6.46
CA TYR A 196 -4.08 4.71 -6.55
C TYR A 196 -5.12 4.33 -5.48
N TRP A 197 -5.05 4.95 -4.30
CA TRP A 197 -5.84 4.53 -3.13
C TRP A 197 -7.34 4.72 -3.31
N SER A 198 -7.75 5.59 -4.22
CA SER A 198 -9.14 5.68 -4.67
C SER A 198 -9.66 4.32 -5.17
N ASN A 199 -8.85 3.56 -5.90
CA ASN A 199 -9.22 2.22 -6.39
C ASN A 199 -9.37 1.17 -5.28
N TRP A 200 -9.00 1.52 -4.04
CA TRP A 200 -8.95 0.62 -2.88
C TRP A 200 -9.64 1.21 -1.63
N SER A 201 -10.50 2.23 -1.78
CA SER A 201 -11.04 3.00 -0.63
C SER A 201 -11.80 2.17 0.42
N GLY A 202 -12.38 1.02 0.04
CA GLY A 202 -13.08 0.11 0.95
C GLY A 202 -12.17 -0.89 1.68
N ILE A 203 -10.86 -0.91 1.41
CA ILE A 203 -9.99 -1.97 1.91
C ILE A 203 -9.83 -1.93 3.44
N THR A 204 -9.91 -0.75 4.07
CA THR A 204 -9.89 -0.59 5.54
C THR A 204 -11.12 -1.21 6.22
N ASP A 205 -12.23 -1.33 5.49
CA ASP A 205 -13.45 -1.93 6.02
C ASP A 205 -13.44 -3.46 5.99
N ILE A 206 -12.62 -4.04 5.13
CA ILE A 206 -12.51 -5.48 4.91
C ILE A 206 -11.16 -6.07 5.34
N ALA A 207 -10.16 -5.26 5.66
CA ALA A 207 -8.87 -5.76 6.11
C ALA A 207 -9.00 -6.44 7.49
N ASN A 208 -8.48 -7.66 7.57
CA ASN A 208 -8.30 -8.41 8.80
C ASN A 208 -7.01 -7.97 9.50
N ALA A 209 -5.95 -7.79 8.72
CA ALA A 209 -4.68 -7.25 9.16
C ALA A 209 -3.99 -6.54 8.00
N VAL A 210 -3.17 -5.55 8.33
CA VAL A 210 -2.21 -4.92 7.43
C VAL A 210 -0.84 -5.05 8.07
N GLN A 211 0.11 -5.64 7.35
CA GLN A 211 1.48 -5.79 7.84
C GLN A 211 2.44 -5.06 6.92
N VAL A 212 3.27 -4.19 7.48
CA VAL A 212 4.33 -3.46 6.79
C VAL A 212 5.66 -4.09 7.17
N GLN A 213 6.32 -4.68 6.19
CA GLN A 213 7.71 -5.11 6.25
C GLN A 213 8.58 -4.04 5.59
N ARG A 214 9.60 -3.57 6.30
CA ARG A 214 10.55 -2.57 5.79
C ARG A 214 11.82 -3.24 5.30
N GLY A 215 12.28 -2.82 4.12
CA GLY A 215 13.51 -3.27 3.49
C GLY A 215 13.60 -4.78 3.19
N LEU A 216 14.76 -5.37 3.49
CA LEU A 216 15.31 -6.56 2.81
C LEU A 216 14.97 -7.90 3.45
N GLY A 217 13.88 -7.98 4.21
CA GLY A 217 13.45 -9.25 4.81
C GLY A 217 13.11 -10.35 3.80
N SER A 218 13.01 -11.58 4.29
CA SER A 218 12.51 -12.72 3.51
C SER A 218 11.12 -12.42 2.95
N SER A 219 10.79 -12.99 1.79
CA SER A 219 9.47 -12.91 1.18
C SER A 219 9.20 -14.15 0.36
N LYS A 220 8.05 -14.81 0.56
CA LYS A 220 7.58 -15.93 -0.27
C LYS A 220 7.12 -15.52 -1.68
N LEU A 221 7.58 -14.37 -2.19
CA LEU A 221 7.25 -13.81 -3.49
C LEU A 221 8.47 -13.21 -4.18
N ALA A 222 8.52 -13.33 -5.52
CA ALA A 222 9.48 -12.60 -6.36
C ALA A 222 9.10 -11.11 -6.43
N ILE A 223 9.54 -10.34 -5.42
CA ILE A 223 9.25 -8.91 -5.33
C ILE A 223 10.56 -8.13 -5.36
N SER A 224 10.70 -7.32 -6.40
CA SER A 224 11.77 -6.33 -6.55
C SER A 224 11.32 -4.97 -6.01
N SER A 225 10.99 -4.90 -4.72
CA SER A 225 10.70 -3.66 -4.00
C SER A 225 11.88 -3.26 -3.11
N VAL A 226 12.12 -1.96 -3.02
CA VAL A 226 13.28 -1.38 -2.31
C VAL A 226 12.89 -0.89 -0.92
N GLY A 227 11.73 -0.22 -0.80
CA GLY A 227 11.20 0.29 0.47
C GLY A 227 10.67 -0.80 1.39
N GLY A 228 10.11 -1.87 0.81
CA GLY A 228 9.58 -3.02 1.56
C GLY A 228 8.31 -3.61 0.95
N THR A 229 7.49 -4.24 1.78
CA THR A 229 6.26 -4.93 1.39
C THR A 229 5.13 -4.63 2.37
N VAL A 230 3.92 -4.38 1.86
CA VAL A 230 2.68 -4.24 2.63
C VAL A 230 1.74 -5.39 2.29
N ASN A 231 1.51 -6.27 3.24
CA ASN A 231 0.58 -7.38 3.13
C ASN A 231 -0.80 -6.98 3.68
N ILE A 232 -1.84 -7.17 2.86
CA ILE A 232 -3.24 -6.91 3.22
C ILE A 232 -4.00 -8.24 3.17
N VAL A 233 -4.57 -8.63 4.31
CA VAL A 233 -5.29 -9.90 4.45
C VAL A 233 -6.79 -9.65 4.55
N THR A 234 -7.58 -10.36 3.73
CA THR A 234 -9.05 -10.20 3.64
C THR A 234 -9.82 -11.53 3.51
N LYS A 235 -9.19 -12.69 3.80
CA LYS A 235 -9.79 -14.02 3.58
C LYS A 235 -11.08 -14.24 4.41
N ALA A 236 -12.15 -14.72 3.77
CA ALA A 236 -13.43 -15.00 4.43
C ALA A 236 -13.40 -16.22 5.36
N THR A 237 -12.54 -17.21 5.06
CA THR A 237 -12.35 -18.42 5.88
C THR A 237 -11.89 -18.12 7.30
N ASN A 238 -11.35 -16.93 7.54
CA ASN A 238 -10.82 -16.51 8.83
C ASN A 238 -11.82 -15.68 9.64
N ARG A 239 -13.04 -15.47 9.11
CA ARG A 239 -14.06 -14.62 9.73
C ARG A 239 -15.04 -15.44 10.56
N LYS A 240 -15.38 -14.94 11.74
CA LYS A 240 -16.42 -15.49 12.60
C LYS A 240 -17.80 -15.04 12.12
N GLU A 241 -18.83 -15.80 12.47
CA GLU A 241 -20.21 -15.40 12.21
C GLU A 241 -20.53 -14.07 12.91
N GLY A 242 -21.19 -13.17 12.20
CA GLY A 242 -21.63 -11.87 12.72
C GLY A 242 -21.69 -10.81 11.63
N GLY A 243 -22.30 -9.68 11.95
CA GLY A 243 -22.42 -8.56 11.02
C GLY A 243 -22.40 -7.22 11.70
N PHE A 244 -22.36 -6.17 10.88
CA PHE A 244 -22.60 -4.82 11.36
C PHE A 244 -23.24 -3.92 10.31
N ALA A 245 -23.99 -2.94 10.80
CA ALA A 245 -24.39 -1.77 10.06
C ALA A 245 -23.74 -0.54 10.70
N ARG A 246 -23.14 0.34 9.90
CA ARG A 246 -22.49 1.56 10.38
C ARG A 246 -22.93 2.76 9.58
N PHE A 247 -23.21 3.86 10.28
CA PHE A 247 -23.41 5.17 9.69
C PHE A 247 -22.33 6.11 10.22
N LEU A 248 -21.61 6.75 9.31
CA LEU A 248 -20.49 7.65 9.60
C LEU A 248 -20.77 9.01 8.98
N VAL A 249 -20.41 10.06 9.72
CA VAL A 249 -20.40 11.46 9.27
C VAL A 249 -19.02 12.06 9.56
N GLY A 250 -18.62 13.07 8.80
CA GLY A 250 -17.34 13.73 9.02
C GLY A 250 -17.18 15.08 8.32
N ASN A 251 -15.95 15.55 8.28
CA ASN A 251 -15.56 16.82 7.64
C ASN A 251 -16.10 16.94 6.20
N GLY A 252 -16.37 18.16 5.74
CA GLY A 252 -16.78 18.41 4.34
C GLY A 252 -18.14 17.82 3.96
N SER A 253 -19.05 17.67 4.94
CA SER A 253 -20.34 16.99 4.79
C SER A 253 -20.21 15.53 4.33
N PHE A 254 -19.11 14.88 4.70
CA PHE A 254 -18.90 13.47 4.43
C PHE A 254 -19.97 12.64 5.13
N VAL A 255 -20.60 11.73 4.40
CA VAL A 255 -21.49 10.70 4.94
C VAL A 255 -21.16 9.35 4.33
N LYS A 256 -21.18 8.29 5.13
CA LYS A 256 -20.98 6.90 4.67
C LYS A 256 -21.90 5.94 5.40
N GLY A 257 -22.59 5.10 4.66
CA GLY A 257 -23.34 3.95 5.18
C GLY A 257 -22.64 2.66 4.78
N THR A 258 -22.38 1.77 5.73
CA THR A 258 -21.73 0.47 5.51
C THR A 258 -22.60 -0.64 6.10
N ALA A 259 -22.75 -1.74 5.38
CA ALA A 259 -23.34 -2.97 5.89
C ALA A 259 -22.41 -4.15 5.57
N SER A 260 -22.19 -5.03 6.54
CA SER A 260 -21.35 -6.22 6.38
C SER A 260 -21.93 -7.40 7.14
N TYR A 261 -21.73 -8.60 6.60
CA TYR A 261 -22.13 -9.85 7.24
C TYR A 261 -21.20 -10.98 6.84
N ASP A 262 -20.79 -11.75 7.84
CA ASP A 262 -19.95 -12.93 7.75
C ASP A 262 -20.74 -14.13 8.29
N THR A 263 -20.78 -15.24 7.56
CA THR A 263 -21.51 -16.44 8.01
C THR A 263 -20.73 -17.31 8.99
N GLY A 264 -19.42 -17.05 9.13
CA GLY A 264 -18.49 -18.07 9.63
C GLY A 264 -18.41 -19.29 8.71
N MET A 265 -17.58 -20.26 9.09
CA MET A 265 -17.50 -21.56 8.43
C MET A 265 -18.58 -22.49 8.98
N ASN A 266 -19.41 -23.05 8.10
CA ASN A 266 -20.42 -24.05 8.47
C ASN A 266 -19.85 -25.47 8.54
N ASP A 267 -20.64 -26.42 9.06
CA ASP A 267 -20.26 -27.84 9.20
C ASP A 267 -19.88 -28.51 7.87
N ASN A 268 -20.38 -28.00 6.74
CA ASN A 268 -20.04 -28.48 5.40
C ASN A 268 -18.78 -27.81 4.85
N GLY A 269 -18.07 -27.01 5.64
CA GLY A 269 -16.84 -26.32 5.27
C GLY A 269 -17.04 -25.16 4.29
N TRP A 270 -18.19 -24.49 4.27
CA TRP A 270 -18.42 -23.26 3.49
C TRP A 270 -18.48 -22.03 4.38
N GLY A 271 -17.94 -20.91 3.92
CA GLY A 271 -18.07 -19.60 4.57
C GLY A 271 -18.28 -18.49 3.54
N PHE A 272 -19.06 -17.49 3.89
CA PHE A 272 -19.40 -16.36 3.02
C PHE A 272 -19.19 -15.06 3.78
N SER A 273 -18.69 -14.04 3.08
CA SER A 273 -18.47 -12.70 3.61
C SER A 273 -18.96 -11.67 2.60
N PHE A 274 -19.73 -10.70 3.08
CA PHE A 274 -20.33 -9.64 2.27
C PHE A 274 -20.05 -8.29 2.93
N LEU A 275 -19.73 -7.29 2.12
CA LEU A 275 -19.74 -5.89 2.53
C LEU A 275 -20.19 -5.01 1.37
N VAL A 276 -21.03 -4.04 1.67
CA VAL A 276 -21.38 -2.94 0.77
C VAL A 276 -21.34 -1.62 1.51
N ASP A 277 -20.91 -0.57 0.83
CA ASP A 277 -21.04 0.79 1.32
C ASP A 277 -21.38 1.79 0.22
N TYR A 278 -21.86 2.95 0.66
CA TYR A 278 -22.04 4.14 -0.16
C TYR A 278 -21.56 5.34 0.64
N TRP A 279 -20.80 6.22 0.01
CA TRP A 279 -20.32 7.46 0.62
C TRP A 279 -20.41 8.63 -0.35
N ARG A 280 -20.51 9.84 0.21
CA ARG A 280 -20.44 11.10 -0.54
C ARG A 280 -19.95 12.23 0.34
N ALA A 281 -19.36 13.25 -0.27
CA ALA A 281 -18.89 14.46 0.40
C ALA A 281 -18.94 15.68 -0.53
N HIS A 282 -19.07 16.88 0.06
CA HIS A 282 -18.93 18.14 -0.68
C HIS A 282 -17.46 18.56 -0.82
N SER A 283 -16.62 18.16 0.12
CA SER A 283 -15.17 18.33 0.08
C SER A 283 -14.50 17.30 0.99
N LYS A 284 -13.21 17.04 0.75
CA LYS A 284 -12.35 16.34 1.71
C LYS A 284 -11.82 17.30 2.77
N TRP A 285 -10.94 18.22 2.39
CA TRP A 285 -10.48 19.33 3.23
C TRP A 285 -10.40 20.64 2.45
N ALA A 286 -9.72 20.63 1.29
CA ALA A 286 -9.71 21.74 0.35
C ALA A 286 -11.08 21.90 -0.31
N ASP A 287 -11.45 23.12 -0.69
CA ASP A 287 -12.68 23.37 -1.45
C ASP A 287 -12.59 22.72 -2.85
N GLY A 288 -13.73 22.49 -3.51
CA GLY A 288 -13.72 21.89 -4.84
C GLY A 288 -13.24 20.43 -4.93
N THR A 289 -13.17 19.72 -3.80
CA THR A 289 -12.78 18.29 -3.73
C THR A 289 -13.99 17.38 -3.50
N LYS A 290 -15.10 17.66 -4.19
CA LYS A 290 -16.36 16.91 -4.07
C LYS A 290 -16.15 15.45 -4.50
N GLY A 291 -16.84 14.50 -3.88
CA GLY A 291 -16.71 13.09 -4.26
C GLY A 291 -17.88 12.22 -3.84
N GLU A 292 -18.01 11.08 -4.52
CA GLU A 292 -19.01 10.06 -4.26
C GLU A 292 -18.50 8.69 -4.71
N GLY A 293 -18.84 7.65 -3.96
CA GLY A 293 -18.48 6.29 -4.33
C GLY A 293 -19.23 5.21 -3.59
N GLN A 294 -18.97 3.98 -4.01
CA GLN A 294 -19.41 2.76 -3.35
C GLN A 294 -18.22 1.83 -3.18
N ASN A 295 -18.33 0.93 -2.22
CA ASN A 295 -17.47 -0.24 -2.16
C ASN A 295 -18.33 -1.49 -2.06
N TYR A 296 -17.91 -2.55 -2.73
CA TYR A 296 -18.50 -3.87 -2.58
C TYR A 296 -17.40 -4.90 -2.40
N PHE A 297 -17.68 -5.89 -1.56
CA PHE A 297 -16.83 -7.03 -1.31
C PHE A 297 -17.72 -8.26 -1.14
N PHE A 298 -17.37 -9.32 -1.87
CA PHE A 298 -17.99 -10.61 -1.74
C PHE A 298 -16.91 -11.68 -1.77
N SER A 299 -16.89 -12.55 -0.76
CA SER A 299 -15.94 -13.64 -0.68
C SER A 299 -16.60 -14.94 -0.24
N VAL A 300 -16.15 -16.05 -0.84
CA VAL A 300 -16.65 -17.40 -0.60
C VAL A 300 -15.47 -18.33 -0.32
N GLY A 301 -15.43 -18.88 0.88
CA GLY A 301 -14.47 -19.89 1.32
C GLY A 301 -15.04 -21.30 1.26
N LYS A 302 -14.22 -22.28 0.87
CA LYS A 302 -14.55 -23.70 0.89
C LYS A 302 -13.37 -24.55 1.35
N LYS A 303 -13.52 -25.25 2.49
CA LYS A 303 -12.64 -26.35 2.92
C LYS A 303 -13.19 -27.69 2.40
N ALA A 304 -12.39 -28.42 1.64
CA ALA A 304 -12.76 -29.66 0.96
C ALA A 304 -11.66 -30.72 1.11
N GLY A 305 -11.66 -31.41 2.26
CA GLY A 305 -10.57 -32.32 2.63
C GLY A 305 -9.28 -31.52 2.85
N ASP A 306 -8.23 -31.90 2.13
CA ASP A 306 -6.90 -31.28 2.21
C ASP A 306 -6.76 -30.03 1.32
N HIS A 307 -7.87 -29.57 0.74
CA HIS A 307 -7.91 -28.34 -0.07
C HIS A 307 -8.71 -27.25 0.62
N THR A 308 -8.22 -26.02 0.53
CA THR A 308 -8.93 -24.79 0.91
C THR A 308 -8.99 -23.85 -0.28
N PHE A 309 -10.19 -23.37 -0.61
CA PHE A 309 -10.42 -22.39 -1.67
C PHE A 309 -11.00 -21.12 -1.06
N ASN A 310 -10.60 -19.96 -1.58
CA ASN A 310 -11.22 -18.68 -1.26
C ASN A 310 -11.38 -17.85 -2.55
N PHE A 311 -12.61 -17.71 -3.01
CA PHE A 311 -12.97 -16.79 -4.07
C PHE A 311 -13.27 -15.41 -3.47
N LEU A 312 -12.84 -14.36 -4.15
CA LEU A 312 -13.05 -12.96 -3.78
C LEU A 312 -13.38 -12.16 -5.04
N ILE A 313 -14.39 -11.30 -4.94
CA ILE A 313 -14.61 -10.19 -5.84
C ILE A 313 -14.81 -8.91 -5.03
N THR A 314 -14.10 -7.85 -5.39
CA THR A 314 -14.17 -6.55 -4.71
C THR A 314 -14.05 -5.42 -5.72
N GLY A 315 -14.56 -4.24 -5.39
CA GLY A 315 -14.41 -3.03 -6.21
C GLY A 315 -14.80 -1.77 -5.43
N ALA A 316 -14.22 -0.65 -5.87
CA ALA A 316 -14.40 0.67 -5.27
C ALA A 316 -14.79 1.72 -6.32
N PRO A 317 -15.97 1.62 -6.97
CA PRO A 317 -16.40 2.61 -7.96
C PRO A 317 -16.56 3.96 -7.29
N GLN A 318 -15.78 4.96 -7.74
CA GLN A 318 -15.91 6.30 -7.24
C GLN A 318 -15.51 7.36 -8.25
N TRP A 319 -15.95 8.58 -8.00
CA TRP A 319 -15.37 9.78 -8.58
C TRP A 319 -15.09 10.80 -7.48
N HIS A 320 -14.05 11.59 -7.67
CA HIS A 320 -13.69 12.70 -6.80
C HIS A 320 -13.01 13.80 -7.59
N ASP A 321 -13.24 15.03 -7.18
CA ASP A 321 -12.57 16.19 -7.74
C ASP A 321 -11.27 16.47 -6.97
N GLN A 322 -10.28 16.99 -7.68
CA GLN A 322 -8.90 17.07 -7.22
C GLN A 322 -8.43 18.50 -6.99
N ASN A 323 -7.37 18.61 -6.21
CA ASN A 323 -6.66 19.81 -5.85
C ASN A 323 -5.16 19.54 -6.05
N TYR A 324 -4.42 20.54 -6.52
CA TYR A 324 -2.98 20.43 -6.74
C TYR A 324 -2.22 21.47 -5.92
N SER A 325 -0.90 21.31 -5.89
CA SER A 325 0.07 22.29 -5.44
C SER A 325 -0.13 23.62 -6.16
N LYS A 326 0.17 24.70 -5.43
CA LYS A 326 0.04 26.07 -5.92
C LYS A 326 1.08 26.95 -5.25
N ASP A 327 1.35 28.08 -5.88
CA ASP A 327 2.10 29.16 -5.27
C ASP A 327 1.47 29.63 -3.96
N THR A 328 2.32 30.00 -3.01
CA THR A 328 1.94 30.48 -1.67
C THR A 328 1.05 31.72 -1.72
N GLU A 329 1.25 32.57 -2.71
CA GLU A 329 0.53 33.82 -2.95
C GLU A 329 -0.97 33.57 -3.17
N LEU A 330 -1.33 32.45 -3.83
CA LEU A 330 -2.73 32.08 -4.03
C LEU A 330 -3.40 31.65 -2.71
N TYR A 331 -2.66 31.00 -1.82
CA TYR A 331 -3.17 30.68 -0.49
C TYR A 331 -3.27 31.92 0.40
N ASP A 332 -2.34 32.87 0.29
CA ASP A 332 -2.41 34.15 1.00
C ASP A 332 -3.61 34.99 0.55
N GLU A 333 -3.96 34.94 -0.74
CA GLU A 333 -5.09 35.68 -1.30
C GLU A 333 -6.45 35.03 -1.00
N TYR A 334 -6.59 33.72 -1.21
CA TYR A 334 -7.87 33.01 -1.18
C TYR A 334 -8.07 32.09 0.03
N GLY A 335 -7.02 31.89 0.84
CA GLY A 335 -7.02 31.05 2.04
C GLY A 335 -6.52 29.62 1.78
N LEU A 336 -6.16 28.91 2.87
CA LEU A 336 -5.50 27.60 2.82
C LEU A 336 -6.31 26.48 2.14
N LYS A 337 -7.64 26.61 2.07
CA LYS A 337 -8.53 25.63 1.42
C LYS A 337 -8.74 25.89 -0.07
N TYR A 338 -8.11 26.92 -0.61
CA TYR A 338 -8.35 27.36 -1.98
C TYR A 338 -7.99 26.29 -3.02
N ASN A 339 -8.89 26.14 -3.99
CA ASN A 339 -8.77 25.25 -5.13
C ASN A 339 -9.31 25.96 -6.38
N ASN A 340 -8.45 26.17 -7.36
CA ASN A 340 -8.75 26.86 -8.63
C ASN A 340 -9.20 25.90 -9.75
N ASN A 341 -9.57 24.65 -9.42
CA ASN A 341 -10.00 23.66 -10.40
C ASN A 341 -11.53 23.64 -10.66
N TYR A 342 -12.31 24.42 -9.91
CA TYR A 342 -13.77 24.37 -9.93
C TYR A 342 -14.43 25.75 -9.99
N GLY A 343 -15.71 25.73 -10.33
CA GLY A 343 -16.58 26.90 -10.38
C GLY A 343 -18.05 26.50 -10.53
N PHE A 344 -18.86 27.44 -11.01
CA PHE A 344 -20.28 27.19 -11.25
C PHE A 344 -20.69 27.62 -12.65
N ARG A 345 -21.46 26.76 -13.34
CA ARG A 345 -22.08 27.03 -14.64
C ARG A 345 -23.59 27.15 -14.43
N ASN A 346 -24.18 28.32 -14.66
CA ASN A 346 -25.59 28.58 -14.34
C ASN A 346 -25.99 28.19 -12.90
N GLY A 347 -25.06 28.33 -11.95
CA GLY A 347 -25.25 27.95 -10.54
C GLY A 347 -25.04 26.47 -10.22
N GLU A 348 -24.75 25.62 -11.21
CA GLU A 348 -24.41 24.22 -11.01
C GLU A 348 -22.89 24.02 -10.88
N TYR A 349 -22.47 23.24 -9.90
CA TYR A 349 -21.05 22.97 -9.64
C TYR A 349 -20.41 22.23 -10.83
N LEU A 350 -19.24 22.70 -11.25
CA LEU A 350 -18.43 22.04 -12.27
C LEU A 350 -16.94 22.18 -11.94
N SER A 351 -16.22 21.07 -12.02
CA SER A 351 -14.76 20.99 -11.91
C SER A 351 -14.21 20.44 -13.21
N PHE A 352 -13.06 20.97 -13.66
CA PHE A 352 -12.34 20.33 -14.74
C PHE A 352 -11.36 19.25 -14.28
N ARG A 353 -11.11 19.10 -12.98
CA ARG A 353 -10.23 18.08 -12.41
C ARG A 353 -11.06 17.08 -11.61
N ARG A 354 -11.65 16.10 -12.30
CA ARG A 354 -12.34 14.95 -11.73
C ARG A 354 -11.59 13.68 -12.06
N ASN A 355 -11.24 12.90 -11.05
CA ASN A 355 -10.89 11.51 -11.23
C ASN A 355 -12.18 10.67 -11.15
N TYR A 356 -12.34 9.69 -12.04
CA TYR A 356 -13.43 8.71 -11.98
C TYR A 356 -12.87 7.34 -12.33
N TYR A 357 -13.12 6.33 -11.50
CA TYR A 357 -12.54 5.02 -11.72
C TYR A 357 -13.37 3.89 -11.13
N HIS A 358 -13.37 2.75 -11.84
CA HIS A 358 -13.86 1.50 -11.32
C HIS A 358 -12.90 0.35 -11.68
N LYS A 359 -12.51 -0.41 -10.66
CA LYS A 359 -11.58 -1.53 -10.78
C LYS A 359 -12.15 -2.76 -10.05
N PRO A 360 -13.00 -3.57 -10.68
CA PRO A 360 -13.33 -4.89 -10.17
C PRO A 360 -12.05 -5.73 -10.10
N VAL A 361 -11.77 -6.29 -8.93
CA VAL A 361 -10.68 -7.21 -8.66
C VAL A 361 -11.27 -8.55 -8.26
N ILE A 362 -10.85 -9.60 -8.96
CA ILE A 362 -11.27 -10.98 -8.76
C ILE A 362 -10.03 -11.78 -8.37
N ASN A 363 -10.16 -12.58 -7.33
CA ASN A 363 -9.07 -13.38 -6.78
C ASN A 363 -9.60 -14.76 -6.37
N LEU A 364 -8.85 -15.81 -6.69
CA LEU A 364 -9.09 -17.18 -6.25
C LEU A 364 -7.81 -17.70 -5.59
N ASN A 365 -7.83 -17.80 -4.26
CA ASN A 365 -6.81 -18.52 -3.51
C ASN A 365 -7.15 -20.00 -3.46
N TRP A 366 -6.14 -20.84 -3.62
CA TRP A 366 -6.19 -22.30 -3.48
C TRP A 366 -4.97 -22.76 -2.68
N ASP A 367 -5.22 -23.29 -1.49
CA ASP A 367 -4.22 -23.88 -0.62
C ASP A 367 -4.46 -25.41 -0.59
N TRP A 368 -3.41 -26.21 -0.79
CA TRP A 368 -3.46 -27.69 -0.81
C TRP A 368 -2.39 -28.27 0.11
N ASP A 369 -2.86 -28.87 1.21
CA ASP A 369 -2.05 -29.61 2.17
C ASP A 369 -1.78 -31.02 1.63
N MET A 370 -0.77 -31.17 0.78
CA MET A 370 -0.46 -32.44 0.10
C MET A 370 -0.05 -33.54 1.08
N SER A 371 0.61 -33.16 2.18
CA SER A 371 0.98 -34.02 3.31
C SER A 371 1.33 -33.15 4.53
N GLU A 372 1.70 -33.76 5.66
CA GLU A 372 2.19 -33.05 6.85
C GLU A 372 3.45 -32.20 6.60
N VAL A 373 4.18 -32.44 5.50
CA VAL A 373 5.46 -31.80 5.19
C VAL A 373 5.49 -31.09 3.83
N SER A 374 4.37 -31.06 3.10
CA SER A 374 4.30 -30.50 1.75
C SER A 374 2.98 -29.75 1.56
N ASN A 375 3.08 -28.48 1.16
CA ASN A 375 1.93 -27.63 0.85
C ASN A 375 2.13 -26.93 -0.50
N LEU A 376 1.04 -26.77 -1.25
CA LEU A 376 0.99 -25.93 -2.44
C LEU A 376 -0.03 -24.81 -2.23
N SER A 377 0.39 -23.56 -2.41
CA SER A 377 -0.49 -22.40 -2.35
C SER A 377 -0.47 -21.65 -3.67
N THR A 378 -1.63 -21.34 -4.21
CA THR A 378 -1.81 -20.66 -5.49
C THR A 378 -2.83 -19.54 -5.37
N VAL A 379 -2.55 -18.39 -5.99
CA VAL A 379 -3.50 -17.32 -6.19
C VAL A 379 -3.64 -17.06 -7.69
N LEU A 380 -4.87 -17.15 -8.20
CA LEU A 380 -5.21 -16.72 -9.57
C LEU A 380 -6.02 -15.44 -9.46
N TYR A 381 -5.76 -14.46 -10.33
CA TYR A 381 -6.45 -13.18 -10.24
C TYR A 381 -6.70 -12.55 -11.60
N ALA A 382 -7.70 -11.68 -11.64
CA ALA A 382 -8.05 -10.83 -12.77
C ALA A 382 -8.58 -9.48 -12.28
N SER A 383 -8.30 -8.41 -12.99
CA SER A 383 -8.73 -7.05 -12.69
C SER A 383 -9.00 -6.28 -13.98
N PHE A 384 -10.07 -5.48 -13.98
CA PHE A 384 -10.49 -4.69 -15.14
C PHE A 384 -10.67 -3.23 -14.75
N GLY A 385 -9.59 -2.45 -14.76
CA GLY A 385 -9.65 -1.03 -14.44
C GLY A 385 -10.22 -0.22 -15.60
N ARG A 386 -11.23 0.60 -15.33
CA ARG A 386 -11.84 1.51 -16.31
C ARG A 386 -12.09 2.86 -15.68
N GLY A 387 -11.69 3.93 -16.37
CA GLY A 387 -11.83 5.28 -15.84
C GLY A 387 -10.81 6.24 -16.41
N GLY A 388 -10.69 7.39 -15.77
CA GLY A 388 -9.79 8.44 -16.22
C GLY A 388 -9.83 9.70 -15.36
N GLY A 389 -9.10 10.71 -15.82
CA GLY A 389 -9.11 12.05 -15.24
C GLY A 389 -9.65 13.07 -16.23
N THR A 390 -10.58 13.91 -15.80
CA THR A 390 -11.04 15.04 -16.61
C THR A 390 -10.00 16.15 -16.64
N GLY A 391 -10.06 16.96 -17.69
CA GLY A 391 -9.26 18.16 -17.88
C GLY A 391 -9.83 18.98 -19.01
N THR A 392 -9.37 20.21 -19.18
CA THR A 392 -9.72 21.01 -20.36
C THR A 392 -8.83 20.64 -21.54
N TYR A 393 -9.37 20.77 -22.75
CA TYR A 393 -8.61 20.66 -24.01
C TYR A 393 -8.87 21.88 -24.88
N GLY A 394 -7.84 22.33 -25.61
CA GLY A 394 -7.81 23.64 -26.27
C GLY A 394 -7.36 24.75 -25.31
N ASN A 395 -7.97 25.94 -25.40
CA ASN A 395 -7.65 27.10 -24.55
C ASN A 395 -8.28 26.95 -23.17
N GLY A 396 -7.72 26.09 -22.31
CA GLY A 396 -8.17 25.97 -20.92
C GLY A 396 -8.19 27.32 -20.17
N PRO A 397 -8.78 27.37 -18.96
CA PRO A 397 -8.92 28.62 -18.18
C PRO A 397 -7.64 29.44 -18.01
N GLY A 398 -6.47 28.79 -17.92
CA GLY A 398 -5.18 29.47 -17.80
C GLY A 398 -4.66 30.17 -19.06
N TYR A 399 -5.27 29.92 -20.23
CA TYR A 399 -4.82 30.44 -21.54
C TYR A 399 -5.76 31.51 -22.13
N ILE A 400 -6.88 31.80 -21.46
CA ILE A 400 -7.88 32.75 -21.95
C ILE A 400 -7.57 34.16 -21.41
N ASP A 401 -7.05 35.03 -22.28
CA ASP A 401 -6.80 36.45 -22.03
C ASP A 401 -7.91 37.34 -22.64
N ASN A 402 -8.40 38.31 -21.88
CA ASN A 402 -9.45 39.25 -22.28
C ASN A 402 -8.93 40.68 -22.56
N GLY A 403 -7.62 40.91 -22.54
CA GLY A 403 -7.02 42.20 -22.92
C GLY A 403 -7.34 43.36 -21.97
N ILE A 404 -7.56 43.09 -20.67
CA ILE A 404 -7.80 44.10 -19.63
C ILE A 404 -6.76 43.94 -18.51
N ASP A 405 -5.99 45.00 -18.29
CA ASP A 405 -4.76 45.01 -17.49
C ASP A 405 -5.04 45.36 -16.02
N SER A 406 -5.34 44.36 -15.18
CA SER A 406 -5.04 44.36 -13.72
C SER A 406 -5.45 43.07 -12.97
N MET A 407 -5.27 41.90 -13.59
CA MET A 407 -5.14 40.49 -13.12
C MET A 407 -5.29 39.62 -14.39
N PRO A 408 -4.86 38.34 -14.44
CA PRO A 408 -5.28 37.44 -15.53
C PRO A 408 -6.78 37.10 -15.34
N GLU A 409 -7.65 38.10 -15.48
CA GLU A 409 -9.10 38.02 -15.25
C GLU A 409 -9.83 37.87 -16.60
N GLY A 410 -10.23 36.63 -16.88
CA GLY A 410 -11.21 36.32 -17.92
C GLY A 410 -11.93 35.00 -17.68
N ALA A 411 -11.19 33.93 -17.42
CA ALA A 411 -11.76 32.61 -17.11
C ALA A 411 -11.90 32.31 -15.61
N TYR A 412 -11.57 33.27 -14.75
CA TYR A 412 -11.70 33.16 -13.30
C TYR A 412 -12.51 34.34 -12.74
N THR A 413 -13.39 34.05 -11.80
CA THR A 413 -14.11 35.04 -11.00
C THR A 413 -13.16 35.73 -10.02
N ARG A 414 -13.58 36.88 -9.47
CA ARG A 414 -12.85 37.61 -8.41
C ARG A 414 -12.49 36.76 -7.17
N ASN A 415 -13.20 35.66 -6.94
CA ASN A 415 -12.92 34.75 -5.82
C ASN A 415 -11.98 33.59 -6.23
N GLY A 416 -11.35 33.66 -7.39
CA GLY A 416 -10.42 32.64 -7.89
C GLY A 416 -11.10 31.36 -8.41
N LEU A 417 -12.43 31.34 -8.53
CA LEU A 417 -13.17 30.18 -9.08
C LEU A 417 -13.27 30.28 -10.60
N VAL A 418 -13.32 29.15 -11.30
CA VAL A 418 -13.49 29.13 -12.76
C VAL A 418 -14.83 29.76 -13.15
N ASP A 419 -14.80 30.69 -14.09
CA ASP A 419 -15.99 31.29 -14.68
C ASP A 419 -16.44 30.47 -15.91
N TRP A 420 -17.19 29.40 -15.65
CA TRP A 420 -17.70 28.53 -16.70
C TRP A 420 -18.68 29.22 -17.64
N ASP A 421 -19.45 30.19 -17.13
CA ASP A 421 -20.41 30.92 -17.96
C ASP A 421 -19.69 31.85 -18.93
N TYR A 422 -18.56 32.45 -18.54
CA TYR A 422 -17.69 33.17 -19.46
C TYR A 422 -17.10 32.25 -20.53
N ILE A 423 -16.53 31.11 -20.13
CA ILE A 423 -15.92 30.14 -21.08
C ILE A 423 -16.96 29.69 -22.11
N VAL A 424 -18.18 29.36 -21.68
CA VAL A 424 -19.23 28.85 -22.56
C VAL A 424 -19.80 29.95 -23.46
N ASN A 425 -20.15 31.11 -22.90
CA ASN A 425 -20.93 32.11 -23.63
C ASN A 425 -20.07 33.10 -24.42
N GLU A 426 -18.89 33.45 -23.92
CA GLU A 426 -18.02 34.47 -24.51
C GLU A 426 -16.87 33.83 -25.29
N SER A 427 -16.06 32.97 -24.64
CA SER A 427 -14.92 32.30 -25.30
C SER A 427 -15.40 31.34 -26.38
N ASN A 428 -16.10 30.26 -26.00
CA ASN A 428 -16.63 29.27 -26.94
C ASN A 428 -17.71 29.85 -27.87
N GLY A 429 -18.51 30.80 -27.38
CA GLY A 429 -19.51 31.50 -28.20
C GLY A 429 -18.92 32.28 -29.37
N SER A 430 -17.61 32.61 -29.31
CA SER A 430 -16.88 33.30 -30.38
C SER A 430 -16.26 32.36 -31.43
N VAL A 431 -16.24 31.04 -31.17
CA VAL A 431 -15.65 30.04 -32.07
C VAL A 431 -16.48 29.93 -33.36
N ALA A 432 -15.83 30.17 -34.51
CA ALA A 432 -16.48 30.13 -35.81
C ALA A 432 -17.09 28.75 -36.10
N ASP A 433 -18.34 28.73 -36.57
CA ASP A 433 -19.13 27.54 -36.87
C ASP A 433 -19.36 26.57 -35.68
N GLY A 434 -18.94 26.95 -34.46
CA GLY A 434 -19.18 26.22 -33.22
C GLY A 434 -18.40 24.90 -33.08
N TYR A 435 -17.32 24.69 -33.83
CA TYR A 435 -16.46 23.52 -33.67
C TYR A 435 -15.05 23.97 -33.30
N GLN A 436 -14.52 23.47 -32.17
CA GLN A 436 -13.13 23.74 -31.80
C GLN A 436 -12.18 23.14 -32.85
N SER A 437 -11.12 23.85 -33.21
CA SER A 437 -9.99 23.33 -33.98
C SER A 437 -8.67 23.79 -33.36
N GLY A 438 -7.91 22.85 -32.80
CA GLY A 438 -6.70 23.17 -32.05
C GLY A 438 -7.02 23.96 -30.78
N TYR A 439 -6.44 25.15 -30.65
CA TYR A 439 -6.48 26.02 -29.47
C TYR A 439 -7.34 27.28 -29.73
N ASP A 440 -8.52 27.15 -30.34
CA ASP A 440 -9.45 28.27 -30.55
C ASP A 440 -10.70 28.22 -29.66
N GLY A 441 -10.93 27.11 -28.95
CA GLY A 441 -12.03 26.91 -28.00
C GLY A 441 -11.62 26.01 -26.84
N THR A 442 -12.55 25.73 -25.94
CA THR A 442 -12.34 24.93 -24.73
C THR A 442 -13.42 23.86 -24.61
N ILE A 443 -13.03 22.60 -24.49
CA ILE A 443 -13.94 21.52 -24.06
C ILE A 443 -13.48 20.91 -22.74
N LEU A 444 -14.39 20.21 -22.07
CA LEU A 444 -14.04 19.27 -21.02
C LEU A 444 -13.82 17.89 -21.63
N ARG A 445 -12.61 17.35 -21.48
CA ARG A 445 -12.22 16.01 -21.92
C ARG A 445 -11.99 15.09 -20.73
N ALA A 446 -11.92 13.79 -20.98
CA ALA A 446 -11.31 12.80 -20.09
C ALA A 446 -10.08 12.19 -20.75
N SER A 447 -8.99 12.04 -19.99
CA SER A 447 -7.87 11.16 -20.30
C SER A 447 -8.19 9.80 -19.70
N VAL A 448 -8.56 8.85 -20.56
CA VAL A 448 -8.96 7.50 -20.20
C VAL A 448 -7.72 6.64 -20.01
N ASN A 449 -7.68 5.90 -18.90
CA ASN A 449 -6.68 4.88 -18.59
C ASN A 449 -7.42 3.58 -18.26
N ASN A 450 -7.62 2.76 -19.29
CA ASN A 450 -8.29 1.48 -19.19
C ASN A 450 -7.24 0.36 -19.14
N HIS A 451 -7.44 -0.65 -18.29
CA HIS A 451 -6.55 -1.82 -18.31
C HIS A 451 -7.23 -3.14 -17.99
N ALA A 452 -6.68 -4.21 -18.54
CA ALA A 452 -6.99 -5.58 -18.15
C ALA A 452 -5.72 -6.24 -17.62
N TRP A 453 -5.79 -6.78 -16.41
CA TRP A 453 -4.67 -7.42 -15.74
C TRP A 453 -5.09 -8.79 -15.23
N TYR A 454 -4.34 -9.82 -15.55
CA TYR A 454 -4.56 -11.15 -15.00
C TYR A 454 -3.24 -11.87 -14.78
N GLY A 455 -3.24 -12.79 -13.83
CA GLY A 455 -2.02 -13.48 -13.46
C GLY A 455 -2.26 -14.60 -12.47
N GLY A 456 -1.16 -15.22 -12.10
CA GLY A 456 -1.15 -16.28 -11.11
C GLY A 456 0.19 -16.35 -10.40
N VAL A 457 0.14 -16.54 -9.09
CA VAL A 457 1.32 -16.80 -8.28
C VAL A 457 1.14 -18.12 -7.56
N THR A 458 2.16 -18.96 -7.58
CA THR A 458 2.15 -20.25 -6.89
C THR A 458 3.42 -20.42 -6.08
N ASN A 459 3.29 -21.04 -4.91
CA ASN A 459 4.39 -21.37 -4.01
C ASN A 459 4.21 -22.81 -3.50
N TYR A 460 5.24 -23.63 -3.64
CA TYR A 460 5.33 -24.95 -3.04
C TYR A 460 6.27 -24.88 -1.84
N GLU A 461 5.77 -25.28 -0.68
CA GLU A 461 6.52 -25.34 0.57
C GLU A 461 6.81 -26.79 0.96
N PHE A 462 8.03 -27.05 1.43
CA PHE A 462 8.46 -28.34 1.95
C PHE A 462 9.20 -28.20 3.28
N THR A 463 8.74 -28.93 4.29
CA THR A 463 9.24 -28.93 5.67
C THR A 463 9.68 -30.32 6.14
N GLY A 464 9.91 -31.26 5.21
CA GLY A 464 10.24 -32.66 5.56
C GLY A 464 11.68 -32.89 6.03
N LEU A 465 12.48 -31.82 6.16
CA LEU A 465 13.83 -31.86 6.70
C LEU A 465 13.84 -31.14 8.04
N GLU A 466 14.41 -31.77 9.06
CA GLU A 466 14.45 -31.21 10.42
C GLU A 466 15.06 -29.79 10.42
N ASN A 467 14.32 -28.82 10.98
CA ASN A 467 14.69 -27.41 11.06
C ASN A 467 14.82 -26.68 9.70
N PHE A 468 14.44 -27.29 8.58
CA PHE A 468 14.52 -26.66 7.25
C PHE A 468 13.14 -26.43 6.65
N THR A 469 12.97 -25.23 6.08
CA THR A 469 11.82 -24.87 5.24
C THR A 469 12.33 -24.50 3.85
N ILE A 470 11.79 -25.14 2.81
CA ILE A 470 12.13 -24.89 1.42
C ILE A 470 10.89 -24.39 0.70
N ASN A 471 11.01 -23.25 0.01
CA ASN A 471 9.97 -22.69 -0.83
C ASN A 471 10.45 -22.60 -2.28
N VAL A 472 9.60 -22.97 -3.23
CA VAL A 472 9.83 -22.78 -4.67
C VAL A 472 8.54 -22.30 -5.29
N GLY A 473 8.60 -21.21 -6.04
CA GLY A 473 7.41 -20.62 -6.64
C GLY A 473 7.62 -20.00 -8.01
N ALA A 474 6.50 -19.62 -8.61
CA ALA A 474 6.44 -18.99 -9.93
C ALA A 474 5.36 -17.91 -9.95
N ASP A 475 5.58 -16.90 -10.79
CA ASP A 475 4.72 -15.74 -10.95
C ASP A 475 4.59 -15.42 -12.44
N ILE A 476 3.34 -15.33 -12.92
CA ILE A 476 3.02 -14.96 -14.29
C ILE A 476 1.99 -13.84 -14.27
N ARG A 477 2.21 -12.80 -15.08
CA ARG A 477 1.33 -11.63 -15.18
C ARG A 477 1.22 -11.19 -16.62
N PHE A 478 0.00 -10.82 -17.01
CA PHE A 478 -0.32 -10.28 -18.32
C PHE A 478 -1.14 -9.02 -18.10
N TYR A 479 -0.71 -7.93 -18.71
CA TYR A 479 -1.33 -6.63 -18.59
C TYR A 479 -1.51 -6.04 -19.98
N LYS A 480 -2.70 -5.48 -20.21
CA LYS A 480 -3.00 -4.66 -21.39
C LYS A 480 -3.58 -3.33 -20.96
N GLY A 481 -2.90 -2.24 -21.27
CA GLY A 481 -3.35 -0.86 -21.08
C GLY A 481 -3.91 -0.28 -22.39
N ASP A 482 -4.94 0.56 -22.31
CA ASP A 482 -5.55 1.31 -23.41
C ASP A 482 -5.76 2.75 -22.96
N HIS A 483 -5.11 3.68 -23.64
CA HIS A 483 -4.98 5.08 -23.24
C HIS A 483 -5.40 6.00 -24.37
N PHE A 484 -6.38 6.86 -24.11
CA PHE A 484 -6.88 7.81 -25.11
C PHE A 484 -7.59 9.00 -24.46
N ARG A 485 -7.93 10.02 -25.24
CA ARG A 485 -8.85 11.09 -24.79
C ARG A 485 -10.21 11.02 -25.46
N GLN A 486 -11.23 11.43 -24.71
CA GLN A 486 -12.63 11.53 -25.18
C GLN A 486 -13.30 12.80 -24.64
N ILE A 487 -14.36 13.26 -25.31
CA ILE A 487 -15.12 14.44 -24.89
C ILE A 487 -16.07 14.06 -23.74
N VAL A 488 -16.12 14.89 -22.69
CA VAL A 488 -17.07 14.77 -21.58
C VAL A 488 -18.19 15.80 -21.72
N ASP A 489 -17.82 17.07 -21.91
CA ASP A 489 -18.77 18.17 -22.14
C ASP A 489 -18.15 19.11 -23.18
N PRO A 490 -18.83 19.40 -24.31
CA PRO A 490 -18.30 20.32 -25.32
C PRO A 490 -18.39 21.79 -24.89
N LEU A 491 -18.90 22.09 -23.69
CA LEU A 491 -18.99 23.43 -23.11
C LEU A 491 -19.65 24.45 -24.05
N GLY A 492 -20.74 24.04 -24.71
CA GLY A 492 -21.50 24.88 -25.63
C GLY A 492 -21.08 24.80 -27.10
N LEU A 493 -19.97 24.12 -27.40
CA LEU A 493 -19.57 23.80 -28.77
C LEU A 493 -20.37 22.61 -29.33
N ASN A 494 -20.32 22.43 -30.65
CA ASN A 494 -20.93 21.31 -31.37
C ASN A 494 -20.01 20.07 -31.42
N GLY A 495 -18.72 20.22 -31.10
CA GLY A 495 -17.71 19.15 -31.15
C GLY A 495 -16.30 19.69 -31.45
N VAL A 496 -15.39 18.78 -31.75
CA VAL A 496 -13.98 19.08 -32.05
C VAL A 496 -13.64 18.63 -33.47
N ARG A 497 -12.98 19.51 -34.23
CA ARG A 497 -12.30 19.18 -35.49
C ARG A 497 -10.88 18.75 -35.18
N GLU A 498 -10.65 17.47 -35.35
CA GLU A 498 -9.40 16.81 -34.98
C GLU A 498 -8.65 16.36 -36.23
N ASN A 499 -7.33 16.56 -36.24
CA ASN A 499 -6.43 16.10 -37.32
C ASN A 499 -5.64 14.88 -36.85
N PHE A 500 -6.37 13.89 -36.34
CA PHE A 500 -5.85 12.70 -35.68
C PHE A 500 -6.01 11.45 -36.55
N GLY A 501 -5.14 10.45 -36.39
CA GLY A 501 -5.17 9.19 -37.16
C GLY A 501 -5.01 9.36 -38.67
N GLY A 502 -4.36 10.44 -39.11
CA GLY A 502 -4.19 10.76 -40.54
C GLY A 502 -5.45 11.21 -41.27
N ASN A 503 -6.56 11.47 -40.56
CA ASN A 503 -7.80 11.97 -41.14
C ASN A 503 -7.91 13.49 -40.98
N ALA A 504 -7.53 14.23 -42.02
CA ALA A 504 -7.68 15.68 -42.03
C ALA A 504 -9.17 16.05 -41.99
N ASN A 505 -9.58 16.76 -40.93
CA ASN A 505 -10.96 17.19 -40.63
C ASN A 505 -11.90 16.11 -40.04
N ASN A 506 -11.39 15.19 -39.20
CA ASN A 506 -12.29 14.36 -38.38
C ASN A 506 -13.14 15.26 -37.48
N VAL A 507 -14.42 14.96 -37.30
CA VAL A 507 -15.31 15.72 -36.41
C VAL A 507 -15.80 14.78 -35.32
N VAL A 508 -15.30 15.00 -34.11
CA VAL A 508 -15.67 14.24 -32.91
C VAL A 508 -16.79 14.97 -32.19
N THR A 509 -17.88 14.26 -31.89
CA THR A 509 -19.08 14.85 -31.27
C THR A 509 -19.66 14.01 -30.15
N ALA A 510 -19.30 12.73 -30.07
CA ALA A 510 -19.77 11.87 -29.00
C ALA A 510 -19.20 12.32 -27.65
N THR A 511 -20.05 12.30 -26.63
CA THR A 511 -19.71 12.67 -25.26
C THR A 511 -19.90 11.47 -24.34
N PHE A 512 -19.04 11.36 -23.34
CA PHE A 512 -19.01 10.23 -22.42
C PHE A 512 -18.97 10.71 -20.97
N ASP A 513 -19.76 10.08 -20.12
CA ASP A 513 -19.84 10.46 -18.72
C ASP A 513 -18.55 10.14 -17.96
N ALA A 514 -18.03 11.12 -17.22
CA ALA A 514 -16.99 10.92 -16.20
C ALA A 514 -17.58 10.24 -14.94
N ASN A 515 -18.12 9.03 -15.12
CA ASN A 515 -18.78 8.24 -14.10
C ASN A 515 -18.15 6.84 -14.01
N PRO A 516 -17.81 6.34 -12.81
CA PRO A 516 -17.09 5.07 -12.65
C PRO A 516 -17.88 3.85 -13.15
N TRP A 517 -19.21 3.84 -13.04
CA TRP A 517 -20.03 2.72 -13.51
C TRP A 517 -20.24 2.75 -15.02
N SER A 518 -20.47 3.92 -15.60
CA SER A 518 -20.58 4.08 -17.05
C SER A 518 -19.28 3.68 -17.74
N ALA A 519 -18.13 4.11 -17.19
CA ALA A 519 -16.80 3.84 -17.74
C ALA A 519 -16.48 2.35 -17.95
N LEU A 520 -17.14 1.44 -17.21
CA LEU A 520 -16.97 0.01 -17.43
C LEU A 520 -17.39 -0.47 -18.82
N PHE A 521 -18.38 0.21 -19.42
CA PHE A 521 -19.10 -0.27 -20.59
C PHE A 521 -19.23 0.76 -21.70
N ASP A 522 -19.01 2.04 -21.40
CA ASP A 522 -19.24 3.16 -22.31
C ASP A 522 -18.03 4.10 -22.31
N TYR A 523 -17.29 4.05 -23.41
CA TYR A 523 -16.11 4.86 -23.68
C TYR A 523 -15.91 4.96 -25.20
N ALA A 524 -15.14 5.96 -25.64
CA ALA A 524 -15.03 6.27 -27.06
C ALA A 524 -14.46 5.12 -27.91
N ASP A 525 -15.21 4.78 -28.95
CA ASP A 525 -14.68 4.06 -30.11
C ASP A 525 -13.60 4.90 -30.80
N GLU A 526 -12.67 4.26 -31.52
CA GLU A 526 -11.48 4.90 -32.12
C GLU A 526 -11.78 6.16 -32.95
N GLY A 527 -12.92 6.21 -33.65
CA GLY A 527 -13.32 7.36 -34.47
C GLY A 527 -13.78 8.59 -33.68
N GLU A 528 -14.13 8.42 -32.40
CA GLU A 528 -14.59 9.48 -31.49
C GLU A 528 -13.54 9.82 -30.41
N ARG A 529 -12.29 9.37 -30.60
CA ARG A 529 -11.14 9.74 -29.75
C ARG A 529 -10.47 11.01 -30.27
N ILE A 530 -9.86 11.76 -29.38
CA ILE A 530 -9.14 13.01 -29.67
C ILE A 530 -7.70 12.93 -29.15
N ASP A 531 -6.82 13.80 -29.68
CA ASP A 531 -5.45 14.04 -29.22
C ASP A 531 -4.47 12.84 -29.24
N TYR A 532 -4.67 11.80 -28.44
CA TYR A 532 -3.84 10.58 -28.43
C TYR A 532 -4.68 9.30 -28.28
N ASP A 533 -4.13 8.20 -28.81
CA ASP A 533 -4.70 6.85 -28.75
C ASP A 533 -3.58 5.82 -28.91
N TYR A 534 -3.27 5.13 -27.81
CA TYR A 534 -2.30 4.06 -27.81
C TYR A 534 -2.71 2.95 -26.84
N SER A 535 -2.16 1.76 -27.05
CA SER A 535 -2.28 0.64 -26.11
C SER A 535 -0.94 -0.01 -25.88
N GLU A 536 -0.85 -0.80 -24.83
CA GLU A 536 0.39 -1.45 -24.43
C GLU A 536 0.16 -2.82 -23.83
N ASP A 537 1.12 -3.70 -24.06
CA ASP A 537 1.18 -5.02 -23.45
C ASP A 537 2.42 -5.10 -22.55
N ILE A 538 2.21 -5.50 -21.29
CA ILE A 538 3.28 -5.81 -20.34
C ILE A 538 3.10 -7.25 -19.87
N ASN A 539 4.13 -8.07 -20.05
CA ASN A 539 4.10 -9.45 -19.58
C ASN A 539 5.27 -9.72 -18.63
N TYR A 540 4.99 -10.33 -17.49
CA TYR A 540 5.98 -10.71 -16.50
C TYR A 540 5.95 -12.22 -16.29
N GLN A 541 7.13 -12.82 -16.25
CA GLN A 541 7.32 -14.21 -15.85
C GLN A 541 8.50 -14.31 -14.90
N GLY A 542 8.33 -14.97 -13.77
CA GLY A 542 9.39 -15.14 -12.79
C GLY A 542 9.31 -16.49 -12.06
N VAL A 543 10.47 -16.93 -11.58
CA VAL A 543 10.58 -18.06 -10.67
C VAL A 543 11.43 -17.64 -9.47
N PHE A 544 11.09 -18.16 -8.31
CA PHE A 544 11.78 -17.84 -7.06
C PHE A 544 11.95 -19.08 -6.19
N GLY A 545 12.91 -19.01 -5.29
CA GLY A 545 13.10 -20.01 -4.26
C GLY A 545 13.70 -19.40 -3.00
N GLN A 546 13.36 -20.01 -1.88
CA GLN A 546 13.90 -19.67 -0.57
C GLN A 546 14.24 -20.95 0.20
N PHE A 547 15.35 -20.90 0.91
CA PHE A 547 15.80 -21.93 1.84
C PHE A 547 15.97 -21.26 3.19
N GLU A 548 15.30 -21.77 4.21
CA GLU A 548 15.42 -21.32 5.59
C GLU A 548 15.82 -22.49 6.48
N TYR A 549 16.75 -22.25 7.39
CA TYR A 549 17.09 -23.13 8.51
C TYR A 549 16.82 -22.39 9.80
N ALA A 550 16.03 -22.95 10.71
CA ALA A 550 15.70 -22.30 11.97
C ALA A 550 15.60 -23.27 13.14
N ASN A 551 16.11 -22.84 14.28
CA ASN A 551 15.91 -23.47 15.60
C ASN A 551 15.72 -22.36 16.66
N ASP A 552 15.55 -22.75 17.93
CA ASP A 552 15.32 -21.82 19.05
C ASP A 552 16.40 -20.75 19.24
N VAL A 553 17.61 -20.98 18.73
CA VAL A 553 18.79 -20.14 18.94
C VAL A 553 19.17 -19.37 17.68
N PHE A 554 19.01 -19.94 16.49
CA PHE A 554 19.51 -19.40 15.25
C PHE A 554 18.54 -19.65 14.10
N SER A 555 18.34 -18.61 13.27
CA SER A 555 17.67 -18.74 11.98
C SER A 555 18.51 -18.13 10.87
N VAL A 556 18.59 -18.79 9.71
CA VAL A 556 19.20 -18.28 8.48
C VAL A 556 18.30 -18.56 7.30
N PHE A 557 18.22 -17.59 6.39
CA PHE A 557 17.61 -17.80 5.10
C PHE A 557 18.52 -17.34 3.95
N ALA A 558 18.31 -17.97 2.80
CA ALA A 558 18.79 -17.51 1.51
C ALA A 558 17.63 -17.58 0.51
N GLN A 559 17.43 -16.51 -0.25
CA GLN A 559 16.38 -16.38 -1.24
C GLN A 559 16.97 -15.89 -2.56
N GLY A 560 16.41 -16.36 -3.67
CA GLY A 560 16.69 -15.79 -4.98
C GLY A 560 15.52 -15.89 -5.93
N ALA A 561 15.46 -14.96 -6.88
CA ALA A 561 14.49 -14.97 -7.97
C ALA A 561 15.13 -14.50 -9.27
N ILE A 562 14.59 -15.00 -10.38
CA ILE A 562 14.89 -14.52 -11.73
C ILE A 562 13.57 -14.24 -12.45
N SER A 563 13.58 -13.24 -13.33
CA SER A 563 12.38 -12.86 -14.07
C SER A 563 12.70 -12.25 -15.43
N ASN A 564 11.71 -12.23 -16.30
CA ASN A 564 11.74 -11.49 -17.56
C ASN A 564 10.45 -10.68 -17.66
N GLN A 565 10.59 -9.39 -17.98
CA GLN A 565 9.48 -8.51 -18.28
C GLN A 565 9.58 -8.07 -19.73
N SER A 566 8.48 -8.19 -20.47
CA SER A 566 8.40 -7.72 -21.86
C SER A 566 7.46 -6.55 -21.99
N TYR A 567 7.82 -5.62 -22.88
CA TYR A 567 7.09 -4.39 -23.14
C TYR A 567 6.82 -4.27 -24.63
N LYS A 568 5.61 -3.83 -24.98
CA LYS A 568 5.24 -3.50 -26.35
C LYS A 568 4.19 -2.41 -26.35
N ARG A 569 4.35 -1.42 -27.23
CA ARG A 569 3.39 -0.32 -27.38
C ARG A 569 2.85 -0.27 -28.81
N TYR A 570 1.59 0.13 -28.94
CA TYR A 570 0.84 0.26 -30.18
C TYR A 570 0.31 1.68 -30.24
N ASP A 571 0.57 2.39 -31.33
CA ASP A 571 0.08 3.75 -31.58
C ASP A 571 -0.94 3.72 -32.72
N ARG A 572 -2.17 4.17 -32.42
CA ARG A 572 -3.26 4.29 -33.40
C ARG A 572 -3.55 5.74 -33.77
N GLY A 573 -2.95 6.68 -33.05
CA GLY A 573 -3.34 8.07 -33.06
C GLY A 573 -2.47 8.97 -33.93
N ASN A 574 -1.16 8.81 -33.86
CA ASN A 574 -0.22 9.75 -34.48
C ASN A 574 -0.03 9.47 -35.99
N PHE A 575 -0.52 8.32 -36.48
CA PHE A 575 -0.29 7.86 -37.84
C PHE A 575 -1.56 7.38 -38.55
N ALA A 576 -1.57 7.47 -39.88
CA ALA A 576 -2.69 6.99 -40.71
C ALA A 576 -2.92 5.47 -40.67
N ALA A 577 -1.94 4.71 -40.17
CA ALA A 577 -2.04 3.28 -39.93
C ALA A 577 -1.39 2.98 -38.58
N GLU A 578 -1.98 2.03 -37.83
CA GLU A 578 -1.45 1.58 -36.55
C GLU A 578 0.04 1.19 -36.69
N ARG A 579 0.84 1.67 -35.74
CA ARG A 579 2.23 1.24 -35.55
C ARG A 579 2.34 0.42 -34.28
N ALA A 580 3.30 -0.50 -34.27
CA ALA A 580 3.67 -1.25 -33.09
C ALA A 580 5.18 -1.21 -32.92
N SER A 581 5.63 -1.07 -31.67
CA SER A 581 7.04 -1.22 -31.33
C SER A 581 7.49 -2.66 -31.56
N GLU A 582 8.81 -2.85 -31.63
CA GLU A 582 9.38 -4.17 -31.35
C GLU A 582 9.09 -4.56 -29.88
N THR A 583 9.23 -5.85 -29.56
CA THR A 583 9.11 -6.29 -28.17
C THR A 583 10.45 -6.15 -27.46
N GLU A 584 10.50 -5.30 -26.44
CA GLU A 584 11.66 -5.15 -25.57
C GLU A 584 11.56 -6.13 -24.40
N ASN A 585 12.68 -6.78 -24.05
CA ASN A 585 12.74 -7.74 -22.95
C ASN A 585 13.81 -7.34 -21.94
N LYS A 586 13.42 -7.17 -20.68
CA LYS A 586 14.31 -6.88 -19.57
C LYS A 586 14.37 -8.08 -18.61
N PHE A 587 15.55 -8.67 -18.50
CA PHE A 587 15.82 -9.75 -17.55
C PHE A 587 16.18 -9.15 -16.19
N GLY A 588 15.51 -9.58 -15.11
CA GLY A 588 15.77 -9.12 -13.75
C GLY A 588 16.11 -10.29 -12.82
N TYR A 589 16.73 -9.97 -11.69
CA TYR A 589 17.05 -10.94 -10.65
C TYR A 589 17.07 -10.30 -9.26
N ASN A 590 16.92 -11.11 -8.22
CA ASN A 590 17.25 -10.72 -6.87
C ASN A 590 17.88 -11.87 -6.09
N VAL A 591 18.74 -11.53 -5.15
CA VAL A 591 19.33 -12.47 -4.19
C VAL A 591 19.33 -11.79 -2.82
N LYS A 592 18.82 -12.49 -1.81
CA LYS A 592 18.78 -12.03 -0.43
C LYS A 592 19.29 -13.12 0.50
N ALA A 593 19.93 -12.73 1.59
CA ALA A 593 20.29 -13.64 2.66
C ALA A 593 20.22 -12.90 3.99
N GLY A 594 19.87 -13.63 5.04
CA GLY A 594 19.80 -13.08 6.38
C GLY A 594 20.05 -14.13 7.44
N ALA A 595 20.43 -13.66 8.62
CA ALA A 595 20.72 -14.47 9.78
C ALA A 595 20.21 -13.78 11.04
N SER A 596 19.79 -14.57 12.02
CA SER A 596 19.43 -14.10 13.35
C SER A 596 19.94 -15.03 14.44
N TYR A 597 20.17 -14.47 15.61
CA TYR A 597 20.71 -15.16 16.77
C TYR A 597 20.00 -14.69 18.04
N THR A 598 19.31 -15.62 18.69
CA THR A 598 18.65 -15.44 19.99
C THR A 598 19.60 -15.91 21.09
N PHE A 599 20.26 -14.98 21.75
CA PHE A 599 21.32 -15.27 22.72
C PHE A 599 20.83 -15.35 24.17
N ALA A 600 19.62 -14.87 24.43
CA ALA A 600 18.92 -14.95 25.70
C ALA A 600 17.41 -14.88 25.45
N GLU A 601 16.60 -15.28 26.43
CA GLU A 601 15.14 -15.23 26.34
C GLU A 601 14.67 -13.80 26.00
N GLY A 602 13.90 -13.68 24.92
CA GLY A 602 13.41 -12.40 24.43
C GLY A 602 14.43 -11.54 23.70
N HIS A 603 15.73 -11.92 23.64
CA HIS A 603 16.79 -11.11 23.04
C HIS A 603 17.29 -11.70 21.72
N THR A 604 17.05 -10.99 20.62
CA THR A 604 17.47 -11.43 19.28
C THR A 604 18.23 -10.34 18.54
N VAL A 605 19.34 -10.69 17.91
CA VAL A 605 20.03 -9.85 16.93
C VAL A 605 19.87 -10.45 15.54
N PHE A 606 19.83 -9.62 14.50
CA PHE A 606 19.75 -10.09 13.13
C PHE A 606 20.52 -9.20 12.17
N GLY A 607 20.80 -9.73 10.98
CA GLY A 607 21.32 -8.95 9.85
C GLY A 607 20.92 -9.55 8.52
N ASN A 608 20.61 -8.68 7.56
CA ASN A 608 20.16 -9.04 6.22
C ASN A 608 21.01 -8.31 5.17
N ALA A 609 21.18 -8.93 4.02
CA ALA A 609 21.78 -8.32 2.85
C ALA A 609 21.04 -8.77 1.59
N GLY A 610 20.98 -7.89 0.59
CA GLY A 610 20.33 -8.21 -0.67
C GLY A 610 20.87 -7.40 -1.84
N LYS A 611 20.82 -7.99 -3.03
CA LYS A 611 21.12 -7.34 -4.31
C LYS A 611 20.02 -7.64 -5.33
N TYR A 612 19.63 -6.63 -6.09
CA TYR A 612 18.54 -6.66 -7.07
C TYR A 612 18.99 -6.01 -8.37
N SER A 613 18.50 -6.58 -9.46
CA SER A 613 18.42 -5.94 -10.77
C SER A 613 16.94 -5.87 -11.11
N ARG A 614 16.36 -4.68 -10.95
CA ARG A 614 14.94 -4.42 -11.14
C ARG A 614 14.71 -3.89 -12.55
N GLN A 615 13.78 -4.52 -13.26
CA GLN A 615 13.37 -4.04 -14.58
C GLN A 615 12.72 -2.65 -14.48
N PRO A 616 12.98 -1.76 -15.45
CA PRO A 616 12.38 -0.43 -15.49
C PRO A 616 10.86 -0.50 -15.68
N PHE A 617 10.17 0.57 -15.29
CA PHE A 617 8.75 0.73 -15.58
C PHE A 617 8.52 1.04 -17.07
N LEU A 618 7.29 0.81 -17.56
CA LEU A 618 7.00 0.96 -18.99
C LEU A 618 7.19 2.42 -19.44
N ASP A 619 6.84 3.38 -18.59
CA ASP A 619 6.99 4.81 -18.87
C ASP A 619 8.45 5.22 -19.09
N ASN A 620 9.40 4.48 -18.52
CA ASN A 620 10.83 4.68 -18.76
C ASN A 620 11.23 4.11 -20.13
N ILE A 621 10.64 2.99 -20.56
CA ILE A 621 10.95 2.35 -21.84
C ILE A 621 10.45 3.17 -23.03
N PHE A 622 9.26 3.76 -22.90
CA PHE A 622 8.60 4.57 -23.94
C PHE A 622 8.37 6.01 -23.44
N PRO A 623 9.44 6.82 -23.35
CA PRO A 623 9.31 8.25 -23.10
C PRO A 623 8.43 8.86 -24.20
N SER A 624 7.47 9.72 -23.84
CA SER A 624 6.49 10.29 -24.76
C SER A 624 7.14 11.01 -25.94
N TYR A 625 7.25 10.31 -27.06
CA TYR A 625 7.83 10.77 -28.32
C TYR A 625 6.70 11.03 -29.32
N ASP A 626 6.96 11.79 -30.39
CA ASP A 626 5.99 11.96 -31.48
C ASP A 626 5.53 10.62 -32.06
N ASP A 627 6.40 9.62 -32.01
CA ASP A 627 6.04 8.22 -32.20
C ASP A 627 6.07 7.51 -30.85
N ASN A 628 4.90 7.24 -30.26
CA ASN A 628 4.81 6.58 -28.97
C ASN A 628 5.33 5.13 -28.98
N THR A 629 5.68 4.57 -30.14
CA THR A 629 6.24 3.22 -30.27
C THR A 629 7.77 3.18 -30.21
N MET A 630 8.43 4.34 -30.14
CA MET A 630 9.88 4.42 -30.05
C MET A 630 10.39 4.21 -28.63
N PHE A 631 11.46 3.44 -28.50
CA PHE A 631 12.16 3.27 -27.23
C PHE A 631 12.94 4.52 -26.84
N ALA A 632 13.17 4.67 -25.54
CA ALA A 632 14.10 5.64 -24.98
C ALA A 632 15.49 5.54 -25.63
N ASP A 633 16.14 6.70 -25.76
CA ASP A 633 17.53 6.80 -26.19
C ASP A 633 18.29 7.76 -25.25
N PRO A 634 19.23 7.26 -24.41
CA PRO A 634 19.80 5.92 -24.40
C PRO A 634 18.80 4.85 -23.97
N GLU A 635 19.12 3.60 -24.29
CA GLU A 635 18.41 2.44 -23.78
C GLU A 635 18.38 2.49 -22.25
N VAL A 636 17.21 2.20 -21.65
CA VAL A 636 17.05 2.18 -20.20
C VAL A 636 17.57 0.86 -19.63
N ASP A 637 18.58 0.95 -18.79
CA ASP A 637 19.12 -0.18 -18.04
C ASP A 637 18.18 -0.59 -16.89
N ASN A 638 18.42 -1.79 -16.35
CA ASN A 638 17.80 -2.15 -15.08
C ASN A 638 18.38 -1.31 -13.95
N GLU A 639 17.53 -1.01 -12.98
CA GLU A 639 17.94 -0.38 -11.75
C GLU A 639 18.65 -1.40 -10.85
N GLU A 640 19.79 -1.02 -10.29
CA GLU A 640 20.57 -1.89 -9.41
C GLU A 640 20.40 -1.42 -7.97
N ILE A 641 20.00 -2.35 -7.09
CA ILE A 641 19.78 -2.05 -5.68
C ILE A 641 20.64 -2.97 -4.84
N THR A 642 21.38 -2.40 -3.90
CA THR A 642 22.12 -3.16 -2.89
C THR A 642 21.76 -2.63 -1.53
N GLY A 643 21.49 -3.50 -0.57
CA GLY A 643 21.31 -3.02 0.79
C GLY A 643 21.70 -4.01 1.87
N PHE A 644 21.85 -3.44 3.06
CA PHE A 644 22.30 -4.07 4.27
C PHE A 644 21.44 -3.59 5.43
N GLU A 645 21.12 -4.51 6.32
CA GLU A 645 20.35 -4.23 7.54
C GLU A 645 20.97 -4.98 8.71
N ALA A 646 20.90 -4.36 9.89
CA ALA A 646 21.18 -5.03 11.14
C ALA A 646 20.19 -4.53 12.19
N GLY A 647 19.78 -5.41 13.10
CA GLY A 647 18.85 -5.03 14.14
C GLY A 647 18.97 -5.86 15.40
N TYR A 648 18.31 -5.35 16.43
CA TYR A 648 18.18 -5.95 17.75
C TYR A 648 16.73 -5.81 18.20
N ARG A 649 16.13 -6.91 18.64
CA ARG A 649 14.80 -6.97 19.23
C ARG A 649 14.89 -7.51 20.65
N PHE A 650 14.19 -6.83 21.55
CA PHE A 650 13.89 -7.36 22.87
C PHE A 650 12.38 -7.47 23.03
N GLU A 651 11.90 -8.65 23.43
CA GLU A 651 10.48 -8.94 23.56
C GLU A 651 10.15 -9.75 24.81
N THR A 652 9.07 -9.35 25.46
CA THR A 652 8.40 -10.01 26.58
C THR A 652 6.90 -9.93 26.33
N ASN A 653 6.08 -10.56 27.19
CA ASN A 653 4.62 -10.55 27.04
C ASN A 653 4.00 -9.13 26.98
N ASP A 654 4.60 -8.16 27.68
CA ASP A 654 4.03 -6.82 27.86
C ASP A 654 4.92 -5.71 27.27
N PHE A 655 6.08 -6.05 26.70
CA PHE A 655 7.04 -5.07 26.22
C PHE A 655 7.83 -5.59 25.03
N THR A 656 7.85 -4.81 23.95
CA THR A 656 8.66 -5.03 22.76
C THR A 656 9.42 -3.75 22.43
N VAL A 657 10.71 -3.88 22.17
CA VAL A 657 11.53 -2.80 21.62
C VAL A 657 12.43 -3.35 20.52
N SER A 658 12.47 -2.64 19.40
CA SER A 658 13.27 -3.01 18.24
C SER A 658 14.12 -1.82 17.81
N PHE A 659 15.40 -2.07 17.59
CA PHE A 659 16.34 -1.12 17.00
C PHE A 659 16.85 -1.68 15.68
N ASN A 660 16.76 -0.89 14.60
CA ASN A 660 17.26 -1.28 13.28
C ASN A 660 18.18 -0.20 12.71
N ALA A 661 19.19 -0.63 11.97
CA ALA A 661 20.02 0.20 11.12
C ALA A 661 19.95 -0.33 9.69
N TYR A 662 19.86 0.56 8.71
CA TYR A 662 19.83 0.19 7.29
C TYR A 662 20.74 1.08 6.46
N HIS A 663 21.22 0.52 5.35
CA HIS A 663 21.94 1.22 4.30
C HIS A 663 21.56 0.59 2.96
N THR A 664 21.09 1.38 2.00
CA THR A 664 20.63 0.92 0.68
C THR A 664 21.13 1.88 -0.38
N THR A 665 21.80 1.36 -1.40
CA THR A 665 22.13 2.07 -2.64
C THR A 665 21.12 1.70 -3.71
N TRP A 666 20.67 2.69 -4.47
CA TRP A 666 19.74 2.55 -5.59
C TRP A 666 20.31 3.29 -6.79
N GLU A 667 20.82 2.54 -7.76
CA GLU A 667 21.65 3.01 -8.87
C GLU A 667 20.96 2.73 -10.23
N ASN A 668 21.49 3.30 -11.31
CA ASN A 668 21.01 3.16 -12.69
C ASN A 668 19.55 3.58 -12.90
N ARG A 669 19.05 4.54 -12.12
CA ARG A 669 17.70 5.05 -12.34
C ARG A 669 17.64 5.92 -13.59
N PHE A 670 16.48 5.89 -14.23
CA PHE A 670 16.17 6.72 -15.38
C PHE A 670 14.98 7.62 -15.07
N LEU A 671 15.09 8.91 -15.36
CA LEU A 671 14.01 9.89 -15.22
C LEU A 671 13.85 10.66 -16.53
N ASN A 672 12.61 10.99 -16.88
CA ASN A 672 12.27 11.79 -18.06
C ASN A 672 11.24 12.85 -17.67
N PHE A 673 11.50 14.11 -18.00
CA PHE A 673 10.58 15.22 -17.75
C PHE A 673 10.61 16.22 -18.91
N GLY A 674 9.53 16.99 -19.05
CA GLY A 674 9.43 18.09 -19.98
C GLY A 674 9.71 19.43 -19.28
N GLY A 675 10.27 20.39 -20.00
CA GLY A 675 10.56 21.74 -19.50
C GLY A 675 11.07 22.66 -20.60
N ASN A 676 11.53 23.85 -20.22
CA ASN A 676 12.20 24.75 -21.15
C ASN A 676 13.70 24.47 -21.13
N TYR A 677 14.39 24.72 -22.24
CA TYR A 677 15.84 24.61 -22.28
C TYR A 677 16.48 25.82 -22.96
N GLU A 678 17.30 26.55 -22.20
CA GLU A 678 18.18 27.60 -22.68
C GLU A 678 19.64 27.23 -22.44
N GLY A 679 20.37 26.85 -23.49
CA GLY A 679 21.76 26.43 -23.36
C GLY A 679 22.43 26.15 -24.70
N ASN A 680 23.76 26.30 -24.75
CA ASN A 680 24.57 26.08 -25.96
C ASN A 680 24.09 26.80 -27.23
N GLY A 681 23.39 27.93 -27.07
CA GLY A 681 22.82 28.72 -28.18
C GLY A 681 21.44 28.25 -28.65
N ASN A 682 20.84 27.28 -27.97
CA ASN A 682 19.47 26.82 -28.17
C ASN A 682 18.52 27.54 -27.19
N ASN A 683 17.28 27.72 -27.62
CA ASN A 683 16.14 28.11 -26.79
C ASN A 683 14.95 27.25 -27.25
N ILE A 684 14.50 26.33 -26.39
CA ILE A 684 13.51 25.30 -26.70
C ILE A 684 12.44 25.34 -25.62
N GLU A 685 11.22 25.75 -25.99
CA GLU A 685 10.10 25.86 -25.05
C GLU A 685 9.50 24.50 -24.68
N ASN A 686 9.72 23.47 -25.49
CA ASN A 686 9.21 22.12 -25.29
C ASN A 686 10.36 21.10 -25.36
N ALA A 687 11.27 21.17 -24.39
CA ALA A 687 12.36 20.22 -24.27
C ALA A 687 11.96 19.02 -23.40
N ALA A 688 12.49 17.83 -23.72
CA ALA A 688 12.54 16.70 -22.79
C ALA A 688 13.98 16.48 -22.32
N PHE A 689 14.11 16.15 -21.05
CA PHE A 689 15.38 15.92 -20.38
C PHE A 689 15.40 14.48 -19.87
N LEU A 690 16.28 13.68 -20.47
CA LEU A 690 16.41 12.25 -20.20
C LEU A 690 17.65 12.04 -19.33
N PHE A 691 17.42 11.79 -18.04
CA PHE A 691 18.46 11.46 -17.08
C PHE A 691 18.64 9.96 -17.03
N SER A 692 19.89 9.52 -17.17
CA SER A 692 20.28 8.12 -16.94
C SER A 692 21.34 8.06 -15.85
N ASP A 693 21.53 6.89 -15.25
CA ASP A 693 22.55 6.67 -14.22
C ASP A 693 22.38 7.60 -13.00
N ILE A 694 21.13 7.77 -12.56
CA ILE A 694 20.85 8.43 -11.29
C ILE A 694 21.05 7.42 -10.15
N ALA A 695 21.83 7.82 -9.15
CA ALA A 695 22.05 7.04 -7.93
C ALA A 695 21.57 7.77 -6.67
N GLN A 696 21.07 7.01 -5.71
CA GLN A 696 20.66 7.46 -4.38
C GLN A 696 21.18 6.51 -3.30
N VAL A 697 21.47 7.08 -2.13
CA VAL A 697 21.85 6.34 -0.92
C VAL A 697 20.84 6.66 0.17
N HIS A 698 20.20 5.62 0.68
CA HIS A 698 19.24 5.67 1.78
C HIS A 698 19.80 4.94 3.00
N GLN A 699 20.06 5.67 4.07
CA GLN A 699 20.56 5.07 5.32
C GLN A 699 19.90 5.70 6.54
N GLY A 700 19.80 4.94 7.62
CA GLY A 700 19.18 5.47 8.83
C GLY A 700 19.11 4.47 9.98
N LEU A 701 18.62 5.00 11.11
CA LEU A 701 18.35 4.27 12.34
C LEU A 701 16.85 4.34 12.66
N GLU A 702 16.32 3.24 13.18
CA GLU A 702 14.92 3.07 13.54
C GLU A 702 14.80 2.53 14.96
N LEU A 703 13.96 3.14 15.77
CA LEU A 703 13.50 2.64 17.06
C LEU A 703 11.99 2.44 16.98
N ASP A 704 11.53 1.27 17.41
CA ASP A 704 10.12 0.90 17.53
C ASP A 704 9.86 0.33 18.93
N LEU A 705 8.77 0.73 19.57
CA LEU A 705 8.45 0.39 20.96
C LEU A 705 6.95 0.14 21.13
N LYS A 706 6.61 -0.97 21.78
CA LYS A 706 5.27 -1.29 22.27
C LYS A 706 5.36 -1.68 23.74
N TRP A 707 4.55 -1.07 24.58
CA TRP A 707 4.54 -1.32 26.02
C TRP A 707 3.12 -1.38 26.57
N LYS A 708 2.81 -2.44 27.31
CA LYS A 708 1.57 -2.64 28.04
C LYS A 708 1.85 -2.61 29.56
N PRO A 709 2.03 -1.43 30.16
CA PRO A 709 2.29 -1.34 31.61
C PRO A 709 1.20 -1.96 32.49
N ILE A 710 -0.03 -1.98 31.99
CA ILE A 710 -1.21 -2.62 32.58
C ILE A 710 -2.09 -3.15 31.44
N THR A 711 -2.99 -4.09 31.73
CA THR A 711 -3.86 -4.74 30.73
C THR A 711 -4.66 -3.77 29.86
N ASP A 712 -5.11 -2.65 30.44
CA ASP A 712 -6.00 -1.69 29.78
C ASP A 712 -5.25 -0.54 29.09
N LEU A 713 -3.91 -0.46 29.16
CA LEU A 713 -3.12 0.64 28.61
C LEU A 713 -2.04 0.11 27.66
N THR A 714 -2.11 0.52 26.40
CA THR A 714 -1.05 0.27 25.42
C THR A 714 -0.38 1.59 25.04
N ILE A 715 0.94 1.63 25.14
CA ILE A 715 1.79 2.74 24.70
C ILE A 715 2.62 2.25 23.51
N ARG A 716 2.64 3.02 22.44
CA ARG A 716 3.43 2.77 21.23
C ARG A 716 4.31 3.97 20.99
N GLY A 717 5.55 3.77 20.55
CA GLY A 717 6.44 4.86 20.23
C GLY A 717 7.40 4.47 19.13
N TYR A 718 7.78 5.44 18.32
CA TYR A 718 8.85 5.26 17.36
C TYR A 718 9.71 6.52 17.26
N ALA A 719 10.95 6.32 16.83
CA ALA A 719 11.84 7.41 16.44
C ALA A 719 12.74 6.92 15.30
N THR A 720 12.84 7.72 14.25
CA THR A 720 13.70 7.43 13.10
C THR A 720 14.54 8.65 12.74
N THR A 721 15.77 8.37 12.33
CA THR A 721 16.65 9.38 11.74
C THR A 721 17.30 8.77 10.51
N GLY A 722 17.16 9.45 9.40
CA GLY A 722 17.65 9.05 8.08
C GLY A 722 18.58 10.12 7.51
N ASN A 723 19.42 9.67 6.58
CA ASN A 723 20.13 10.51 5.64
C ASN A 723 19.90 9.92 4.25
N TRP A 724 19.10 10.60 3.45
CA TRP A 724 18.78 10.19 2.07
C TRP A 724 19.30 11.26 1.12
N GLU A 725 20.17 10.85 0.22
CA GLU A 725 20.84 11.75 -0.71
C GLU A 725 21.11 11.09 -2.06
N TYR A 726 21.19 11.91 -3.08
CA TYR A 726 21.72 11.50 -4.38
C TYR A 726 23.24 11.37 -4.29
N ASP A 727 23.80 10.48 -5.10
CA ASP A 727 25.24 10.20 -5.15
C ASP A 727 25.76 10.23 -6.58
N GLY A 728 26.91 10.85 -6.79
CA GLY A 728 27.59 10.91 -8.07
C GLY A 728 26.98 11.90 -9.09
N SER A 729 27.40 11.72 -10.34
CA SER A 729 26.98 12.56 -11.46
C SER A 729 26.21 11.75 -12.50
N SER A 730 25.18 12.35 -13.08
CA SER A 730 24.31 11.72 -14.06
C SER A 730 24.38 12.44 -15.41
N PRO A 731 24.54 11.72 -16.53
CA PRO A 731 24.36 12.30 -17.85
C PRO A 731 22.90 12.62 -18.13
N VAL A 732 22.70 13.76 -18.79
CA VAL A 732 21.38 14.28 -19.17
C VAL A 732 21.38 14.55 -20.65
N ARG A 733 20.46 13.93 -21.40
CA ARG A 733 20.26 14.26 -22.81
C ARG A 733 19.04 15.14 -22.97
N ILE A 734 19.18 16.17 -23.78
CA ILE A 734 18.14 17.16 -24.01
C ILE A 734 17.63 17.00 -25.43
N ARG A 735 16.32 16.85 -25.54
CA ARG A 735 15.63 16.64 -26.80
C ARG A 735 14.60 17.74 -27.03
N ASN A 736 14.51 18.24 -28.24
CA ASN A 736 13.38 19.06 -28.65
C ASN A 736 12.18 18.15 -28.95
N ASN A 737 11.08 18.27 -28.21
CA ASN A 737 9.90 17.44 -28.42
C ASN A 737 9.12 17.84 -29.68
N ASP A 738 9.30 19.04 -30.23
CA ASP A 738 8.56 19.49 -31.41
C ASP A 738 9.05 18.83 -32.70
N ASN A 739 10.29 18.33 -32.71
CA ASN A 739 10.89 17.66 -33.87
C ASN A 739 11.63 16.36 -33.52
N SER A 740 11.57 15.94 -32.25
CA SER A 740 12.21 14.75 -31.70
C SER A 740 13.76 14.68 -31.85
N GLU A 741 14.46 15.80 -32.08
CA GLU A 741 15.92 15.84 -32.21
C GLU A 741 16.62 16.08 -30.87
N PHE A 742 17.70 15.34 -30.60
CA PHE A 742 18.60 15.63 -29.48
C PHE A 742 19.48 16.83 -29.78
N VAL A 743 19.43 17.83 -28.91
CA VAL A 743 20.04 19.15 -29.13
C VAL A 743 21.24 19.41 -28.23
N ASP A 744 21.33 18.73 -27.08
CA ASP A 744 22.43 18.89 -26.13
C ASP A 744 22.60 17.69 -25.20
N GLN A 745 23.76 17.64 -24.53
CA GLN A 745 24.04 16.69 -23.45
C GLN A 745 24.84 17.35 -22.33
N LEU A 746 24.35 17.20 -21.10
CA LEU A 746 24.97 17.70 -19.88
C LEU A 746 25.42 16.54 -18.98
N ASN A 747 26.27 16.84 -18.01
CA ASN A 747 26.60 15.95 -16.92
C ASN A 747 26.39 16.71 -15.61
N VAL A 748 25.43 16.26 -14.83
CA VAL A 748 24.94 16.94 -13.63
C VAL A 748 25.50 16.24 -12.40
N ASP A 749 26.15 16.96 -11.50
CA ASP A 749 26.58 16.41 -10.20
C ASP A 749 25.47 16.61 -9.16
N LEU A 750 24.93 15.50 -8.66
CA LEU A 750 23.88 15.49 -7.65
C LEU A 750 24.41 15.10 -6.27
N SER A 751 25.71 14.89 -6.11
CA SER A 751 26.32 14.39 -4.88
C SER A 751 25.90 15.20 -3.64
N GLY A 752 25.24 14.53 -2.69
CA GLY A 752 24.78 15.14 -1.43
C GLY A 752 23.49 15.94 -1.54
N THR A 753 22.87 16.03 -2.72
CA THR A 753 21.49 16.56 -2.90
C THR A 753 20.53 15.74 -2.07
N LYS A 754 19.71 16.38 -1.23
CA LYS A 754 18.76 15.64 -0.39
C LYS A 754 17.60 15.08 -1.20
N VAL A 755 17.18 13.87 -0.84
CA VAL A 755 15.94 13.28 -1.37
C VAL A 755 14.75 13.91 -0.66
N GLY A 756 13.81 14.45 -1.44
CA GLY A 756 12.61 15.12 -0.98
C GLY A 756 11.37 14.22 -0.90
N GLY A 757 10.23 14.84 -0.58
CA GLY A 757 8.91 14.18 -0.56
C GLY A 757 8.55 13.49 0.77
N ALA A 758 9.55 13.12 1.57
CA ALA A 758 9.36 12.54 2.91
C ALA A 758 10.36 13.10 3.94
N PRO A 759 9.98 13.20 5.22
CA PRO A 759 10.85 13.70 6.27
C PRO A 759 11.91 12.67 6.61
N GLN A 760 13.18 13.09 6.62
CA GLN A 760 14.29 12.19 6.95
C GLN A 760 14.34 11.88 8.46
N ASN A 761 13.76 12.72 9.30
CA ASN A 761 13.61 12.47 10.73
C ASN A 761 12.13 12.41 11.10
N SER A 762 11.74 11.41 11.88
CA SER A 762 10.37 11.33 12.39
C SER A 762 10.31 10.72 13.78
N ALA A 763 9.33 11.12 14.57
CA ALA A 763 9.04 10.48 15.85
C ALA A 763 7.54 10.42 16.07
N GLY A 764 7.09 9.44 16.84
CA GLY A 764 5.70 9.38 17.24
C GLY A 764 5.48 8.66 18.55
N LEU A 765 4.36 8.99 19.19
CA LEU A 765 3.90 8.41 20.44
C LEU A 765 2.39 8.20 20.37
N GLY A 766 1.95 6.96 20.51
CA GLY A 766 0.55 6.55 20.57
C GLY A 766 0.19 6.02 21.96
N VAL A 767 -1.01 6.36 22.43
CA VAL A 767 -1.58 5.83 23.67
C VAL A 767 -2.99 5.35 23.39
N ASP A 768 -3.27 4.11 23.76
CA ASP A 768 -4.60 3.50 23.76
C ASP A 768 -4.97 3.09 25.18
N TYR A 769 -6.10 3.58 25.69
CA TYR A 769 -6.53 3.34 27.06
C TYR A 769 -8.00 2.90 27.13
N ASP A 770 -8.22 1.68 27.60
CA ASP A 770 -9.53 1.12 27.91
C ASP A 770 -9.97 1.53 29.32
N VAL A 771 -10.53 2.73 29.44
CA VAL A 771 -10.90 3.35 30.71
C VAL A 771 -11.92 2.54 31.52
N ILE A 772 -12.90 1.92 30.85
CA ILE A 772 -14.00 1.20 31.51
C ILE A 772 -14.17 -0.16 30.86
N SER A 773 -13.31 -1.13 31.20
CA SER A 773 -13.42 -2.54 30.76
C SER A 773 -13.88 -2.67 29.30
N ARG A 774 -13.22 -1.94 28.40
CA ARG A 774 -13.49 -1.90 26.93
C ARG A 774 -14.84 -1.32 26.50
N LYS A 775 -15.67 -0.81 27.41
CA LYS A 775 -16.87 -0.03 27.10
C LYS A 775 -16.54 1.40 26.74
N PHE A 776 -15.53 2.00 27.37
CA PHE A 776 -15.06 3.34 27.02
C PHE A 776 -13.57 3.26 26.74
N SER A 777 -13.18 3.63 25.53
CA SER A 777 -11.78 3.67 25.10
C SER A 777 -11.38 5.06 24.63
N LEU A 778 -10.13 5.41 24.87
CA LEU A 778 -9.49 6.64 24.44
C LEU A 778 -8.25 6.29 23.63
N SER A 779 -7.99 7.05 22.58
CA SER A 779 -6.75 6.99 21.83
C SER A 779 -6.18 8.39 21.61
N ALA A 780 -4.86 8.51 21.64
CA ALA A 780 -4.17 9.74 21.28
C ALA A 780 -2.88 9.38 20.54
N ASN A 781 -2.59 10.10 19.46
CA ASN A 781 -1.33 9.95 18.73
C ASN A 781 -0.67 11.31 18.56
N TRP A 782 0.62 11.37 18.78
CA TRP A 782 1.46 12.51 18.44
C TRP A 782 2.49 12.07 17.42
N ASN A 783 2.68 12.87 16.37
CA ASN A 783 3.69 12.67 15.34
C ASN A 783 4.50 13.95 15.17
N TYR A 784 5.80 13.82 14.95
CA TYR A 784 6.73 14.91 14.65
C TYR A 784 7.55 14.56 13.41
N TYR A 785 7.69 15.54 12.52
CA TYR A 785 8.38 15.40 11.25
C TYR A 785 9.37 16.54 11.06
N ASP A 786 10.59 16.20 10.66
CA ASP A 786 11.71 17.13 10.53
C ASP A 786 12.65 16.68 9.39
N ASN A 787 13.49 17.60 8.92
CA ASN A 787 14.32 17.39 7.73
C ASN A 787 13.49 16.92 6.53
N LEU A 788 12.39 17.63 6.27
CA LEU A 788 11.58 17.47 5.08
C LEU A 788 12.12 18.40 3.98
N TYR A 789 12.30 17.89 2.77
CA TYR A 789 12.79 18.65 1.62
C TYR A 789 11.77 18.60 0.48
N GLY A 790 11.72 19.66 -0.33
CA GLY A 790 10.95 19.68 -1.58
C GLY A 790 11.40 18.58 -2.55
N LEU A 791 10.52 18.17 -3.46
CA LEU A 791 10.88 17.27 -4.54
C LEU A 791 12.00 17.90 -5.37
N VAL A 792 12.92 17.07 -5.85
CA VAL A 792 14.02 17.54 -6.70
C VAL A 792 13.46 17.88 -8.07
N ASP A 793 13.48 19.18 -8.39
CA ASP A 793 13.18 19.65 -9.73
C ASP A 793 14.40 19.45 -10.63
N VAL A 794 14.18 18.70 -11.70
CA VAL A 794 15.25 18.29 -12.57
C VAL A 794 15.62 19.40 -13.59
N GLU A 795 14.71 20.33 -13.87
CA GLU A 795 15.00 21.57 -14.62
C GLU A 795 15.94 22.45 -13.81
N ASP A 796 15.59 22.75 -12.56
CA ASP A 796 16.43 23.51 -11.62
C ASP A 796 17.82 22.87 -11.45
N VAL A 797 17.86 21.53 -11.38
CA VAL A 797 19.12 20.77 -11.30
C VAL A 797 20.00 21.04 -12.53
N ALA A 798 19.42 20.99 -13.74
CA ALA A 798 20.15 21.24 -14.97
C ALA A 798 20.61 22.71 -15.05
N GLU A 799 19.74 23.67 -14.72
CA GLU A 799 20.07 25.10 -14.70
C GLU A 799 21.16 25.44 -13.67
N THR A 800 21.04 24.93 -12.44
CA THR A 800 22.03 25.12 -11.38
C THR A 800 23.38 24.52 -11.78
N SER A 801 23.36 23.37 -12.46
CA SER A 801 24.57 22.76 -13.02
C SER A 801 25.20 23.60 -14.12
N LEU A 802 24.40 24.21 -15.00
CA LEU A 802 24.89 25.15 -16.02
C LEU A 802 25.52 26.41 -15.39
N ALA A 803 25.06 26.81 -14.20
CA ALA A 803 25.67 27.88 -13.41
C ALA A 803 26.96 27.44 -12.66
N GLY A 804 27.29 26.16 -12.66
CA GLY A 804 28.47 25.61 -11.97
C GLY A 804 28.26 25.41 -10.46
N GLU A 805 27.02 25.29 -10.02
CA GLU A 805 26.61 25.07 -8.63
C GLU A 805 25.99 23.67 -8.46
N THR A 806 25.87 23.20 -7.22
CA THR A 806 25.17 21.95 -6.89
C THR A 806 23.78 22.27 -6.37
N TYR A 807 22.76 21.72 -7.01
CA TYR A 807 21.37 21.91 -6.58
C TYR A 807 21.12 21.35 -5.18
N GLN A 808 20.28 22.03 -4.41
CA GLN A 808 19.73 21.51 -3.15
C GLN A 808 18.26 21.89 -3.08
N PRO A 809 17.34 20.93 -2.83
CA PRO A 809 15.95 21.25 -2.65
C PRO A 809 15.74 22.07 -1.38
N GLU A 810 14.71 22.91 -1.39
CA GLU A 810 14.33 23.69 -0.22
C GLU A 810 13.97 22.78 0.96
N GLN A 811 14.51 23.09 2.14
CA GLN A 811 14.10 22.45 3.38
C GLN A 811 12.81 23.10 3.90
N LEU A 812 11.76 22.29 4.05
CA LEU A 812 10.48 22.71 4.60
C LEU A 812 10.51 22.74 6.13
N ASN A 813 9.63 23.54 6.72
CA ASN A 813 9.52 23.67 8.18
C ASN A 813 9.13 22.33 8.82
N SER A 814 9.75 22.03 9.96
CA SER A 814 9.31 20.92 10.83
C SER A 814 7.92 21.20 11.38
N TYR A 815 7.19 20.12 11.67
CA TYR A 815 5.84 20.22 12.21
C TYR A 815 5.49 19.02 13.08
N SER A 816 4.45 19.18 13.89
CA SER A 816 3.90 18.10 14.69
C SER A 816 2.39 18.06 14.64
N LEU A 817 1.83 16.86 14.65
CA LEU A 817 0.40 16.62 14.62
C LEU A 817 -0.03 15.85 15.87
N VAL A 818 -1.24 16.15 16.35
CA VAL A 818 -1.88 15.43 17.46
C VAL A 818 -3.25 14.99 17.01
N ASP A 819 -3.54 13.70 17.15
CA ASP A 819 -4.85 13.13 16.90
C ASP A 819 -5.45 12.58 18.19
N PHE A 820 -6.78 12.61 18.28
CA PHE A 820 -7.53 12.10 19.40
C PHE A 820 -8.72 11.27 18.94
N GLY A 821 -8.95 10.13 19.58
CA GLY A 821 -10.10 9.27 19.35
C GLY A 821 -10.76 8.87 20.66
N ALA A 822 -12.07 8.68 20.62
CA ALA A 822 -12.83 8.12 21.73
C ALA A 822 -13.93 7.20 21.22
N SER A 823 -14.18 6.10 21.92
CA SER A 823 -15.32 5.22 21.64
C SER A 823 -16.06 4.81 22.90
N TYR A 824 -17.38 4.65 22.77
CA TYR A 824 -18.22 4.05 23.80
C TYR A 824 -19.08 2.93 23.22
N THR A 825 -19.09 1.77 23.88
CA THR A 825 -19.87 0.60 23.49
C THR A 825 -21.00 0.34 24.50
N PHE A 826 -22.23 0.30 23.98
CA PHE A 826 -23.44 -0.07 24.68
C PHE A 826 -23.79 -1.53 24.37
N ASP A 827 -24.05 -2.33 25.39
CA ASP A 827 -24.57 -3.68 25.23
C ASP A 827 -26.09 -3.64 24.99
N LEU A 828 -26.57 -4.39 23.99
CA LEU A 828 -27.98 -4.56 23.64
C LEU A 828 -28.30 -6.05 23.54
N GLY A 829 -28.36 -6.74 24.68
CA GLY A 829 -28.50 -8.19 24.69
C GLY A 829 -27.21 -8.88 24.23
N SER A 830 -27.28 -9.72 23.20
CA SER A 830 -26.12 -10.27 22.49
C SER A 830 -25.41 -9.25 21.60
N ASP A 831 -26.14 -8.21 21.20
CA ASP A 831 -25.71 -7.26 20.18
C ASP A 831 -25.00 -6.06 20.84
N LYS A 832 -24.32 -5.24 20.03
CA LYS A 832 -23.59 -4.07 20.52
C LYS A 832 -23.85 -2.85 19.66
N ILE A 833 -24.00 -1.69 20.31
CA ILE A 833 -23.97 -0.38 19.63
C ILE A 833 -22.70 0.33 20.08
N GLN A 834 -21.80 0.61 19.15
CA GLN A 834 -20.63 1.42 19.39
C GLN A 834 -20.81 2.80 18.78
N VAL A 835 -20.49 3.84 19.56
CA VAL A 835 -20.35 5.21 19.08
C VAL A 835 -18.89 5.58 19.19
N PHE A 836 -18.29 6.07 18.11
CA PHE A 836 -16.90 6.54 18.15
C PHE A 836 -16.75 7.83 17.37
N GLY A 837 -15.73 8.60 17.73
CA GLY A 837 -15.37 9.81 17.02
C GLY A 837 -13.87 10.07 17.12
N ASN A 838 -13.32 10.62 16.03
CA ASN A 838 -11.92 10.96 15.91
C ASN A 838 -11.78 12.41 15.45
N ILE A 839 -10.76 13.08 15.97
CA ILE A 839 -10.33 14.42 15.56
C ILE A 839 -8.86 14.30 15.18
N TYR A 840 -8.52 14.73 13.97
CA TYR A 840 -7.17 14.71 13.44
C TYR A 840 -6.63 16.14 13.42
N ASN A 841 -5.33 16.30 13.69
CA ASN A 841 -4.68 17.61 13.84
C ASN A 841 -5.45 18.51 14.83
N VAL A 842 -5.66 18.04 16.06
CA VAL A 842 -6.47 18.68 17.12
C VAL A 842 -5.99 20.10 17.47
N LEU A 843 -4.71 20.40 17.23
CA LEU A 843 -4.11 21.71 17.50
C LEU A 843 -4.27 22.70 16.34
N ASP A 844 -4.92 22.30 15.24
CA ASP A 844 -5.09 23.08 14.01
C ASP A 844 -3.76 23.66 13.50
N HIS A 845 -2.70 22.86 13.58
CA HIS A 845 -1.39 23.31 13.14
C HIS A 845 -1.41 23.42 11.61
N GLU A 846 -0.96 24.55 11.08
CA GLU A 846 -0.76 24.77 9.64
C GLU A 846 0.63 24.27 9.25
N TYR A 847 0.72 23.45 8.20
CA TYR A 847 1.97 22.82 7.80
C TYR A 847 1.97 22.52 6.30
N ILE A 848 3.17 22.48 5.71
CA ILE A 848 3.39 22.09 4.32
C ILE A 848 3.85 20.64 4.32
N THR A 849 3.14 19.79 3.59
CA THR A 849 3.44 18.35 3.52
C THR A 849 4.39 17.99 2.39
N GLN A 850 4.40 18.78 1.32
CA GLN A 850 5.20 18.57 0.13
C GLN A 850 5.35 19.89 -0.66
N ARG A 851 6.45 20.02 -1.39
CA ARG A 851 6.68 21.04 -2.40
C ARG A 851 7.13 20.36 -3.69
N ASP A 852 6.56 20.77 -4.81
CA ASP A 852 6.93 20.33 -6.16
C ASP A 852 7.19 21.55 -7.06
N ASN A 853 7.41 21.31 -8.35
CA ASN A 853 7.70 22.35 -9.35
C ASN A 853 6.55 23.36 -9.54
N TYR A 854 5.33 23.04 -9.10
CA TYR A 854 4.15 23.89 -9.24
C TYR A 854 3.77 24.63 -7.95
N GLY A 855 4.42 24.32 -6.83
CA GLY A 855 4.27 25.04 -5.56
C GLY A 855 4.13 24.10 -4.36
N VAL A 856 3.24 24.44 -3.42
CA VAL A 856 3.13 23.76 -2.13
C VAL A 856 1.79 23.06 -1.92
N PHE A 857 1.85 21.92 -1.24
CA PHE A 857 0.69 21.25 -0.64
C PHE A 857 0.63 21.57 0.85
N PHE A 858 -0.42 22.27 1.27
CA PHE A 858 -0.76 22.37 2.68
C PHE A 858 -1.36 21.05 3.17
N GLY A 859 -0.96 20.64 4.35
CA GLY A 859 -1.60 19.52 5.06
C GLY A 859 -3.00 19.86 5.52
N ASN A 860 -3.75 18.85 5.92
CA ASN A 860 -5.09 19.05 6.45
C ASN A 860 -5.01 19.80 7.79
N GLY A 861 -5.72 20.92 7.90
CA GLY A 861 -6.10 21.48 9.21
C GLY A 861 -6.95 20.51 10.01
N THR A 862 -7.60 20.98 11.08
CA THR A 862 -8.41 20.11 11.93
C THR A 862 -9.53 19.44 11.13
N THR A 863 -9.54 18.11 11.11
CA THR A 863 -10.63 17.30 10.52
C THR A 863 -11.18 16.33 11.54
N TRP A 864 -12.38 15.81 11.29
CA TRP A 864 -13.05 14.91 12.24
C TRP A 864 -13.97 13.91 11.55
N ASN A 865 -14.26 12.83 12.25
CA ASN A 865 -15.33 11.90 11.93
C ASN A 865 -16.05 11.41 13.19
N MET A 866 -17.28 10.94 13.01
CA MET A 866 -18.07 10.28 14.04
C MET A 866 -18.90 9.18 13.40
N ALA A 867 -19.03 8.04 14.06
CA ALA A 867 -19.86 6.95 13.58
C ALA A 867 -20.65 6.28 14.68
N VAL A 868 -21.78 5.69 14.27
CA VAL A 868 -22.56 4.74 15.06
C VAL A 868 -22.52 3.41 14.33
N LYS A 869 -22.08 2.37 15.02
CA LYS A 869 -21.99 1.00 14.52
C LYS A 869 -22.87 0.09 15.37
N TYR A 870 -23.82 -0.60 14.74
CA TYR A 870 -24.58 -1.68 15.35
C TYR A 870 -23.99 -3.00 14.86
N SER A 871 -23.54 -3.83 15.79
CA SER A 871 -22.96 -5.16 15.53
C SER A 871 -23.88 -6.24 16.10
N PHE A 872 -24.13 -7.31 15.35
CA PHE A 872 -25.06 -8.39 15.67
C PHE A 872 -24.48 -9.76 15.35
#